data_AF-A0A9P1M4B5-F1
#
_entry.id   AF-A0A9P1M4B5-F1
#
_cell.length_a   1.000
_cell.length_b   1.000
_cell.length_c   1.000
_cell.angle_alpha   90.00
_cell.angle_beta   90.00
_cell.angle_gamma   90.00
#
_symmetry.space_group_name_H-M   'P 1'
#
loop_
_entity.id
_entity.type
_entity.pdbx_description
1 polymer ?
#
loop_
_entity_poly.entity_id
_entity_poly.type
_entity_poly.pdbx_seq_one_letter_code
_entity_poly.pdbx_strand_id
1 'polypeptide(L)'
;MAGGSKLKTKVFFRWHGTNVAADEEVKVVGSCDELGSWDPSNAVPLSRVEQVKGCWWTDQGVRIPLKEEFEYRYAVFRAHSEDFLRWAKEHEEPRFAVATGRLLTLEDDGGRCRVTGDDEVMQLRGNAGFERKLSGHENTPPQSPSPSPRMGMRSKSMDLTRLCDITRDDKAFLVFRNLPVVVTRSEKGDWQVEKISHSAGTALPLLKHFTQTDAQLPQGEAIDVQVKFIGNPGVCVTDEAERKKLTEILAQHSCIPVFLDEDLVQKHNFFSEDYLWPVFHNMKIFDSTITGDADMESFDKALWKSFQALNNAYAEVITNNGDEDTLVWIHDYELVMVPRFVYHRNPDFTTGLFLHCAFPSTEVMSCLPVREEILHGMLSSRLVTFQTFDYLRHFMSCCAELLGCRHSFQKGGILQVEHEGRSVVVFADHFAIPYNHLIRKLSDEKVIDRAASIRNEFKGKTIIGSYDRFDCFSGLQLKFAIFHRFLLEYRSHRRKVVLVQYIRSRFTDSKRRGMVALEELQRMADETNKHFAVPGEGPVVKIVVEETSREKQLGVLLATDILLDTSTNDGLNLIPFNFYAAHSQDHQGVALISEFCGCSSVLTGAFKINPWNTGGVLTALDEAISITKEDQAERFLKDHSYVSSQTLVQWVHKNLSELKVTKSSSLIAARTSMAGPPHIQEEEVVSAYRNAKKRAIFLDNEGTIAAKAGWQMQSGNMMSLQKEGTPPDPHVLDLLQTLVNDRGNTVVVLSGRTKEVMQEWFSGVDGLGLCAEHGFHRWPPRTLACDMHAAWRSEGMSDDNQEWKNLAVELIQQYVKRIQGSIIEAKACAITWNYREVGAAGVIDDVALELMRFLDPESPTGLLHGYPVKVFMGKGYVEVKRKDIDKGAACVKTLEELGPVDFVLCVGDDRSDEDMFEAISHYFHIKADAMALSSALSQSSSMGFKKSGAGSLASLDAFGEVSPAESQSPTASPKDRPRPPPRSVAFNEDSIDLPPSASSPIMRMQVHAAGPHIFTATVGRKPTQAKAFFSDVNELTVLLKKICTAVIRGSFSRYSSMPAISPDEEHDEAGEDEPGDDFKLGRAKTNSSFLNKPAN
;
A
#
# COMPACT_ATOMS: atom_id res chain seq x y z
N MET A 1 43.31 19.67 40.52
CA MET A 1 43.10 18.26 40.93
C MET A 1 42.68 17.48 39.69
N ALA A 2 42.97 16.19 39.61
CA ALA A 2 42.41 15.34 38.54
C ALA A 2 40.93 15.02 38.84
N GLY A 3 40.12 14.81 37.80
CA GLY A 3 38.68 14.55 37.94
C GLY A 3 37.81 15.21 36.88
N GLY A 4 38.19 15.10 35.59
CA GLY A 4 37.30 15.48 34.50
C GLY A 4 36.16 14.48 34.39
N SER A 5 34.94 14.86 34.75
CA SER A 5 33.77 13.98 34.64
C SER A 5 33.45 13.75 33.16
N LYS A 6 33.67 12.52 32.66
CA LYS A 6 33.17 12.10 31.35
C LYS A 6 31.66 12.39 31.26
N LEU A 7 31.19 12.91 30.14
CA LEU A 7 29.76 13.00 29.85
C LEU A 7 29.17 11.59 29.79
N LYS A 8 27.90 11.43 30.18
CA LYS A 8 27.23 10.13 30.23
C LYS A 8 25.83 10.21 29.62
N THR A 9 25.49 9.25 28.78
CA THR A 9 24.16 9.03 28.22
C THR A 9 23.32 8.21 29.19
N LYS A 10 22.00 8.41 29.21
CA LYS A 10 21.08 7.52 29.93
C LYS A 10 20.64 6.36 29.01
N VAL A 11 21.15 5.15 29.25
CA VAL A 11 20.95 3.95 28.43
C VAL A 11 19.95 3.00 29.08
N PHE A 12 18.83 2.75 28.42
CA PHE A 12 17.83 1.75 28.82
C PHE A 12 18.02 0.46 28.03
N PHE A 13 17.88 -0.69 28.69
CA PHE A 13 18.00 -2.00 28.06
C PHE A 13 16.63 -2.68 28.04
N ARG A 14 16.17 -3.03 26.84
CA ARG A 14 14.98 -3.85 26.58
C ARG A 14 15.42 -5.21 26.06
N TRP A 15 15.01 -6.27 26.74
CA TRP A 15 15.32 -7.65 26.34
C TRP A 15 14.04 -8.44 26.07
N HIS A 16 13.98 -9.15 24.95
CA HIS A 16 12.89 -10.06 24.65
C HIS A 16 13.39 -11.52 24.56
N GLY A 17 13.20 -12.26 25.65
CA GLY A 17 13.60 -13.66 25.77
C GLY A 17 12.49 -14.56 26.29
N THR A 18 12.45 -15.78 25.75
CA THR A 18 11.33 -16.71 25.95
C THR A 18 11.61 -17.81 26.98
N ASN A 19 12.85 -17.88 27.48
CA ASN A 19 13.38 -19.01 28.25
C ASN A 19 13.73 -18.62 29.71
N VAL A 20 12.79 -17.91 30.36
CA VAL A 20 12.84 -17.51 31.78
C VAL A 20 11.54 -17.98 32.45
N ALA A 21 11.68 -18.55 33.65
CA ALA A 21 10.58 -19.11 34.43
C ALA A 21 9.74 -18.01 35.14
N ALA A 22 8.85 -18.43 36.05
CA ALA A 22 8.06 -17.50 36.87
C ALA A 22 8.80 -17.08 38.14
N ASP A 23 9.77 -17.89 38.59
CA ASP A 23 10.62 -17.78 39.77
C ASP A 23 12.05 -17.30 39.43
N GLU A 24 12.21 -16.62 38.30
CA GLU A 24 13.49 -16.14 37.77
C GLU A 24 13.43 -14.65 37.41
N GLU A 25 14.53 -13.94 37.69
CA GLU A 25 14.73 -12.52 37.39
C GLU A 25 15.84 -12.35 36.34
N VAL A 26 15.79 -11.24 35.58
CA VAL A 26 16.78 -10.91 34.56
C VAL A 26 17.55 -9.65 34.96
N LYS A 27 18.87 -9.67 34.80
CA LYS A 27 19.75 -8.52 35.06
C LYS A 27 20.73 -8.34 33.87
N VAL A 28 21.13 -7.11 33.57
CA VAL A 28 22.16 -6.81 32.56
C VAL A 28 23.52 -6.59 33.23
N VAL A 29 24.56 -7.17 32.64
CA VAL A 29 25.97 -7.11 33.07
C VAL A 29 26.81 -6.64 31.87
N GLY A 30 27.89 -5.90 32.08
CA GLY A 30 28.72 -5.39 30.99
C GLY A 30 30.07 -4.86 31.42
N SER A 31 30.83 -4.31 30.47
CA SER A 31 32.24 -3.92 30.66
C SER A 31 32.46 -2.58 31.37
N CYS A 32 31.41 -1.77 31.57
CA CYS A 32 31.47 -0.52 32.33
C CYS A 32 31.15 -0.75 33.82
N ASP A 33 31.68 0.11 34.69
CA ASP A 33 31.43 0.06 36.14
C ASP A 33 29.93 0.17 36.47
N GLU A 34 29.16 0.95 35.68
CA GLU A 34 27.71 1.07 35.85
C GLU A 34 26.90 -0.14 35.34
N LEU A 35 27.57 -1.10 34.70
CA LEU A 35 27.04 -2.42 34.33
C LEU A 35 27.76 -3.56 35.11
N GLY A 36 28.46 -3.22 36.19
CA GLY A 36 29.10 -4.17 37.09
C GLY A 36 30.46 -4.71 36.65
N SER A 37 31.07 -4.18 35.58
CA SER A 37 32.41 -4.58 35.11
C SER A 37 32.61 -6.10 35.03
N TRP A 38 31.66 -6.78 34.38
CA TRP A 38 31.49 -8.23 34.21
C TRP A 38 31.19 -9.07 35.46
N ASP A 39 31.05 -8.49 36.65
CA ASP A 39 30.58 -9.19 37.85
C ASP A 39 29.04 -9.26 37.90
N PRO A 40 28.41 -10.46 37.83
CA PRO A 40 26.95 -10.59 37.95
C PRO A 40 26.39 -10.10 39.29
N SER A 41 27.21 -10.05 40.34
CA SER A 41 26.80 -9.52 41.66
C SER A 41 26.40 -8.04 41.59
N ASN A 42 26.99 -7.30 40.64
CA ASN A 42 26.76 -5.87 40.43
C ASN A 42 25.82 -5.60 39.22
N ALA A 43 25.05 -6.61 38.78
CA ALA A 43 24.18 -6.53 37.61
C ALA A 43 22.96 -5.60 37.82
N VAL A 44 22.63 -4.81 36.80
CA VAL A 44 21.46 -3.91 36.83
C VAL A 44 20.18 -4.71 36.54
N PRO A 45 19.16 -4.70 37.42
CA PRO A 45 17.94 -5.48 37.21
C PRO A 45 17.06 -4.96 36.07
N LEU A 46 16.36 -5.88 35.41
CA LEU A 46 15.28 -5.60 34.48
C LEU A 46 13.95 -6.06 35.08
N SER A 47 12.95 -5.20 35.04
CA SER A 47 11.57 -5.51 35.41
C SER A 47 10.80 -6.08 34.22
N ARG A 48 9.83 -6.94 34.52
CA ARG A 48 9.05 -7.68 33.53
C ARG A 48 7.84 -6.87 33.06
N VAL A 49 7.67 -6.70 31.76
CA VAL A 49 6.50 -6.01 31.19
C VAL A 49 5.32 -6.98 31.15
N GLU A 50 4.41 -6.88 32.13
CA GLU A 50 3.25 -7.81 32.25
C GLU A 50 2.40 -7.90 30.98
N GLN A 51 2.28 -6.78 30.26
CA GLN A 51 1.52 -6.63 29.03
C GLN A 51 2.16 -7.35 27.82
N VAL A 52 3.45 -7.71 27.88
CA VAL A 52 4.21 -8.29 26.76
C VAL A 52 5.01 -9.50 27.24
N LYS A 53 4.43 -10.69 27.09
CA LYS A 53 5.02 -11.96 27.54
C LYS A 53 6.43 -12.20 26.97
N GLY A 54 7.43 -12.15 27.84
CA GLY A 54 8.85 -12.36 27.50
C GLY A 54 9.66 -11.08 27.37
N CYS A 55 9.05 -9.90 27.51
CA CYS A 55 9.72 -8.61 27.49
C CYS A 55 10.14 -8.16 28.90
N TRP A 56 11.38 -7.68 29.00
CA TRP A 56 12.02 -7.19 30.21
C TRP A 56 12.66 -5.82 29.92
N TRP A 57 12.71 -4.92 30.91
CA TRP A 57 13.17 -3.54 30.74
C TRP A 57 13.84 -2.98 32.01
N THR A 58 14.92 -2.19 31.88
CA THR A 58 15.56 -1.51 33.04
C THR A 58 14.75 -0.29 33.48
N ASP A 59 14.11 -0.34 34.67
CA ASP A 59 13.25 0.76 35.17
C ASP A 59 13.94 2.13 35.21
N GLN A 60 15.24 2.15 35.51
CA GLN A 60 16.07 3.34 35.40
C GLN A 60 17.24 3.07 34.44
N GLY A 61 17.25 3.80 33.32
CA GLY A 61 18.37 3.76 32.39
C GLY A 61 19.71 4.13 33.05
N VAL A 62 20.71 3.31 32.75
CA VAL A 62 22.08 3.32 33.28
C VAL A 62 22.85 4.52 32.73
N ARG A 63 23.74 5.13 33.51
CA ARG A 63 24.56 6.27 33.06
C ARG A 63 25.89 5.78 32.49
N ILE A 64 25.94 5.51 31.18
CA ILE A 64 27.12 4.98 30.49
C ILE A 64 27.91 6.12 29.83
N PRO A 65 29.27 6.10 29.81
CA PRO A 65 30.09 7.14 29.16
C PRO A 65 29.72 7.41 27.69
N LEU A 66 29.52 8.69 27.36
CA LEU A 66 29.11 9.17 26.04
C LEU A 66 30.25 9.02 25.01
N LYS A 67 29.92 8.47 23.83
CA LYS A 67 30.81 8.17 22.69
C LYS A 67 31.96 7.20 23.03
N GLU A 68 31.77 6.34 24.02
CA GLU A 68 32.63 5.19 24.30
C GLU A 68 31.90 3.88 23.97
N GLU A 69 32.63 2.88 23.50
CA GLU A 69 32.10 1.53 23.21
C GLU A 69 32.10 0.70 24.50
N PHE A 70 31.02 -0.05 24.71
CA PHE A 70 30.85 -0.94 25.86
C PHE A 70 30.25 -2.27 25.44
N GLU A 71 30.59 -3.31 26.19
CA GLU A 71 30.02 -4.64 26.03
C GLU A 71 28.93 -4.91 27.08
N TYR A 72 27.92 -5.71 26.75
CA TYR A 72 26.88 -6.14 27.69
C TYR A 72 26.28 -7.51 27.36
N ARG A 73 25.65 -8.16 28.36
CA ARG A 73 24.92 -9.44 28.30
C ARG A 73 23.81 -9.49 29.35
N TYR A 74 22.87 -10.43 29.18
CA TYR A 74 21.80 -10.69 30.14
C TYR A 74 22.08 -11.96 30.96
N ALA A 75 21.99 -11.82 32.29
CA ALA A 75 22.12 -12.86 33.28
C ALA A 75 20.75 -13.17 33.90
N VAL A 76 20.50 -14.46 34.17
CA VAL A 76 19.28 -14.96 34.82
C VAL A 76 19.62 -15.37 36.25
N PHE A 77 18.85 -14.84 37.19
CA PHE A 77 18.94 -15.08 38.63
C PHE A 77 17.70 -15.82 39.12
N ARG A 78 17.79 -16.46 40.29
CA ARG A 78 16.60 -16.85 41.04
C ARG A 78 15.90 -15.59 41.54
N ALA A 79 14.57 -15.55 41.47
CA ALA A 79 13.82 -14.42 41.97
C ALA A 79 14.08 -14.20 43.46
N HIS A 80 14.31 -12.94 43.82
CA HIS A 80 14.54 -12.46 45.19
C HIS A 80 15.77 -13.05 45.89
N SER A 81 16.77 -13.53 45.13
CA SER A 81 18.11 -13.85 45.67
C SER A 81 19.24 -13.36 44.74
N GLU A 82 20.48 -13.46 45.23
CA GLU A 82 21.69 -13.18 44.46
C GLU A 82 22.24 -14.44 43.74
N ASP A 83 21.49 -15.55 43.73
CA ASP A 83 21.88 -16.78 43.04
C ASP A 83 21.87 -16.58 41.51
N PHE A 84 23.04 -16.31 40.94
CA PHE A 84 23.24 -16.39 39.49
C PHE A 84 23.02 -17.82 38.99
N LEU A 85 22.01 -18.02 38.13
CA LEU A 85 21.65 -19.34 37.61
C LEU A 85 22.34 -19.65 36.27
N ARG A 86 22.33 -18.69 35.34
CA ARG A 86 22.88 -18.84 33.98
C ARG A 86 22.98 -17.50 33.24
N TRP A 87 23.80 -17.45 32.21
CA TRP A 87 23.62 -16.47 31.14
C TRP A 87 22.37 -16.80 30.31
N ALA A 88 21.71 -15.78 29.75
CA ALA A 88 20.57 -15.97 28.87
C ALA A 88 21.00 -16.73 27.59
N LYS A 89 20.36 -17.87 27.31
CA LYS A 89 20.73 -18.77 26.18
C LYS A 89 20.54 -18.13 24.80
N GLU A 90 19.71 -17.11 24.69
CA GLU A 90 19.57 -16.33 23.46
C GLU A 90 20.84 -15.47 23.16
N HIS A 91 21.76 -15.32 24.12
CA HIS A 91 22.99 -14.48 24.04
C HIS A 91 24.22 -15.14 24.71
N GLU A 92 24.83 -16.12 24.04
CA GLU A 92 26.05 -16.81 24.54
C GLU A 92 27.34 -15.97 24.42
N GLU A 93 27.37 -14.92 23.58
CA GLU A 93 28.49 -13.97 23.43
C GLU A 93 28.13 -12.55 23.92
N PRO A 94 29.12 -11.68 24.24
CA PRO A 94 28.92 -10.25 24.47
C PRO A 94 28.29 -9.49 23.29
N ARG A 95 27.49 -8.47 23.60
CA ARG A 95 26.96 -7.49 22.63
C ARG A 95 27.68 -6.16 22.79
N PHE A 96 28.03 -5.52 21.68
CA PHE A 96 28.73 -4.23 21.64
C PHE A 96 27.75 -3.10 21.33
N ALA A 97 27.88 -1.97 22.02
CA ALA A 97 27.15 -0.75 21.73
C ALA A 97 28.01 0.49 22.03
N VAL A 98 27.73 1.60 21.34
CA VAL A 98 28.34 2.92 21.60
C VAL A 98 27.24 3.83 22.12
N ALA A 99 27.45 4.45 23.29
CA ALA A 99 26.44 5.33 23.88
C ALA A 99 26.43 6.70 23.18
N THR A 100 25.37 7.00 22.42
CA THR A 100 25.17 8.29 21.73
C THR A 100 23.92 9.02 22.24
N GLY A 101 23.69 10.27 21.78
CA GLY A 101 22.53 11.07 22.19
C GLY A 101 22.50 11.43 23.70
N ARG A 102 21.36 11.97 24.15
CA ARG A 102 21.08 12.23 25.59
C ARG A 102 20.49 11.00 26.29
N LEU A 103 19.63 10.29 25.58
CA LEU A 103 18.93 9.08 25.99
C LEU A 103 19.07 8.07 24.86
N LEU A 104 19.34 6.82 25.22
CA LEU A 104 19.49 5.70 24.31
C LEU A 104 18.64 4.54 24.84
N THR A 105 17.86 3.90 23.99
CA THR A 105 17.29 2.58 24.28
C THR A 105 17.94 1.55 23.35
N LEU A 106 18.39 0.44 23.94
CA LEU A 106 18.86 -0.75 23.26
C LEU A 106 17.78 -1.82 23.35
N GLU A 107 17.25 -2.24 22.20
CA GLU A 107 16.27 -3.33 22.11
C GLU A 107 16.90 -4.59 21.53
N ASP A 108 16.94 -5.67 22.31
CA ASP A 108 17.38 -6.99 21.84
C ASP A 108 16.18 -7.91 21.55
N ASP A 109 15.76 -7.92 20.28
CA ASP A 109 14.60 -8.67 19.78
C ASP A 109 15.01 -10.02 19.16
N GLY A 110 15.34 -11.00 20.01
CA GLY A 110 15.59 -12.38 19.60
C GLY A 110 16.86 -12.59 18.75
N GLY A 111 17.81 -11.65 18.82
CA GLY A 111 19.13 -11.78 18.16
C GLY A 111 19.63 -10.48 17.52
N ARG A 112 18.70 -9.61 17.10
CA ARG A 112 19.02 -8.26 16.59
C ARG A 112 19.07 -7.28 17.76
N CYS A 113 20.02 -6.34 17.71
CA CYS A 113 20.02 -5.16 18.57
C CYS A 113 19.47 -3.98 17.76
N ARG A 114 18.65 -3.12 18.38
CA ARG A 114 18.16 -1.88 17.78
C ARG A 114 18.45 -0.70 18.69
N VAL A 115 18.86 0.41 18.10
CA VAL A 115 19.10 1.69 18.76
C VAL A 115 17.91 2.61 18.48
N THR A 116 17.31 3.17 19.53
CA THR A 116 16.33 4.27 19.40
C THR A 116 16.70 5.43 20.32
N GLY A 117 16.80 6.63 19.75
CA GLY A 117 17.15 7.88 20.40
C GLY A 117 17.23 9.03 19.38
N ASP A 118 17.22 10.28 19.83
CA ASP A 118 17.22 11.45 18.96
C ASP A 118 18.61 11.73 18.33
N ASP A 119 18.64 11.76 16.99
CA ASP A 119 19.74 12.13 16.07
C ASP A 119 21.06 11.30 16.10
N GLU A 120 21.74 11.31 14.94
CA GLU A 120 22.95 10.54 14.56
C GLU A 120 22.79 8.99 14.49
N VAL A 121 22.53 8.47 13.28
CA VAL A 121 22.55 7.02 12.97
C VAL A 121 23.98 6.47 13.04
N MET A 122 24.21 5.47 13.90
CA MET A 122 25.47 4.71 13.99
C MET A 122 25.31 3.27 13.45
N GLN A 123 26.36 2.75 12.81
CA GLN A 123 26.38 1.41 12.22
C GLN A 123 26.78 0.34 13.24
N LEU A 124 26.01 -0.73 13.35
CA LEU A 124 26.42 -1.94 14.08
C LEU A 124 27.39 -2.77 13.22
N ARG A 125 28.63 -2.96 13.69
CA ARG A 125 29.58 -3.88 13.07
C ARG A 125 29.34 -5.32 13.55
N GLY A 126 28.84 -6.18 12.67
CA GLY A 126 28.85 -7.62 12.89
C GLY A 126 30.25 -8.22 12.73
N ASN A 127 30.59 -9.23 13.54
CA ASN A 127 31.90 -9.90 13.50
C ASN A 127 32.15 -10.59 12.15
N ALA A 128 33.03 -10.01 11.33
CA ALA A 128 33.52 -10.58 10.08
C ALA A 128 35.05 -10.41 10.01
N GLY A 129 35.79 -11.42 10.48
CA GLY A 129 37.26 -11.36 10.45
C GLY A 129 37.98 -12.49 11.18
N PHE A 130 38.16 -13.64 10.51
CA PHE A 130 39.33 -14.49 10.78
C PHE A 130 39.70 -15.32 9.54
N GLU A 131 40.64 -14.82 8.74
CA GLU A 131 41.25 -15.61 7.67
C GLU A 131 42.20 -16.69 8.24
N ARG A 132 42.36 -17.80 7.51
CA ARG A 132 43.28 -18.87 7.87
C ARG A 132 44.68 -18.61 7.32
N LYS A 133 45.72 -18.85 8.12
CA LYS A 133 47.03 -19.30 7.60
C LYS A 133 47.85 -20.16 8.57
N LEU A 134 47.88 -21.47 8.25
CA LEU A 134 49.02 -22.40 8.36
C LEU A 134 49.75 -22.57 9.72
N SER A 135 49.26 -23.52 10.53
CA SER A 135 50.01 -24.71 11.03
C SER A 135 49.14 -25.48 12.05
N GLY A 136 49.23 -26.80 12.24
CA GLY A 136 49.98 -27.80 11.46
C GLY A 136 50.25 -29.09 12.26
N HIS A 137 49.32 -30.06 12.26
CA HIS A 137 49.59 -31.50 12.49
C HIS A 137 48.36 -32.38 12.16
N GLU A 138 48.56 -33.69 11.99
CA GLU A 138 47.54 -34.63 11.53
C GLU A 138 46.62 -35.17 12.65
N ASN A 139 45.39 -35.56 12.30
CA ASN A 139 44.95 -36.97 12.35
C ASN A 139 43.57 -37.20 11.70
N THR A 140 43.29 -38.45 11.32
CA THR A 140 42.10 -38.90 10.57
C THR A 140 40.85 -39.19 11.44
N PRO A 141 39.63 -39.25 10.85
CA PRO A 141 38.36 -39.19 11.60
C PRO A 141 37.68 -40.56 11.86
N PRO A 142 36.68 -40.59 12.75
CA PRO A 142 35.56 -41.54 12.71
C PRO A 142 34.25 -40.91 12.18
N GLN A 143 33.36 -41.72 11.62
CA GLN A 143 32.05 -41.29 11.08
C GLN A 143 30.85 -41.77 11.93
N SER A 144 29.70 -41.11 11.71
CA SER A 144 28.32 -41.58 12.03
C SER A 144 27.88 -41.52 13.51
N PRO A 145 26.57 -41.55 13.83
CA PRO A 145 25.41 -41.71 12.94
C PRO A 145 24.35 -40.59 12.99
N SER A 146 23.55 -40.50 11.92
CA SER A 146 22.37 -39.64 11.80
C SER A 146 21.10 -40.27 12.43
N PRO A 147 20.29 -39.54 13.21
CA PRO A 147 18.95 -39.99 13.63
C PRO A 147 17.89 -39.70 12.56
N SER A 148 16.98 -40.66 12.36
CA SER A 148 15.89 -40.61 11.37
C SER A 148 14.71 -39.70 11.79
N PRO A 149 13.90 -39.19 10.83
CA PRO A 149 12.83 -38.23 11.12
C PRO A 149 11.68 -38.83 11.93
N ARG A 150 11.15 -38.06 12.90
CA ARG A 150 9.88 -38.36 13.57
C ARG A 150 8.73 -37.68 12.84
N MET A 151 7.73 -38.46 12.43
CA MET A 151 6.41 -37.92 12.11
C MET A 151 5.76 -37.37 13.39
N GLY A 152 5.70 -36.05 13.50
CA GLY A 152 4.72 -35.36 14.33
C GLY A 152 3.63 -34.80 13.43
N MET A 153 2.37 -34.92 13.82
CA MET A 153 1.26 -34.32 13.08
C MET A 153 1.33 -32.79 13.20
N ARG A 154 2.01 -32.14 12.25
CA ARG A 154 1.94 -30.69 12.10
C ARG A 154 0.51 -30.31 11.72
N SER A 155 -0.17 -29.59 12.62
CA SER A 155 -1.19 -28.65 12.19
C SER A 155 -0.56 -27.76 11.10
N LYS A 156 -1.19 -27.66 9.92
CA LYS A 156 -0.75 -26.75 8.86
C LYS A 156 -1.17 -25.33 9.21
N SER A 157 -0.49 -24.71 10.19
CA SER A 157 -0.35 -23.25 10.18
C SER A 157 0.43 -22.90 8.91
N MET A 158 -0.27 -22.42 7.88
CA MET A 158 0.40 -21.91 6.69
C MET A 158 1.22 -20.70 7.07
N ASP A 159 2.51 -20.79 6.81
CA ASP A 159 3.47 -19.71 6.97
C ASP A 159 3.19 -18.69 5.86
N LEU A 160 2.35 -17.68 6.18
CA LEU A 160 1.77 -16.74 5.21
C LEU A 160 2.82 -15.99 4.38
N THR A 161 4.06 -15.88 4.88
CA THR A 161 5.20 -15.34 4.14
C THR A 161 5.41 -16.06 2.79
N ARG A 162 5.31 -17.40 2.79
CA ARG A 162 5.55 -18.28 1.64
C ARG A 162 4.44 -18.26 0.57
N LEU A 163 3.34 -17.57 0.81
CA LEU A 163 2.26 -17.36 -0.17
C LEU A 163 2.50 -16.09 -1.01
N CYS A 164 3.38 -15.20 -0.56
CA CYS A 164 3.76 -13.98 -1.25
C CYS A 164 4.99 -14.15 -2.15
N ASP A 165 5.79 -15.19 -1.92
CA ASP A 165 7.00 -15.49 -2.71
C ASP A 165 6.66 -15.91 -4.14
N ILE A 166 7.48 -15.46 -5.07
CA ILE A 166 7.48 -15.84 -6.48
C ILE A 166 8.24 -17.16 -6.68
N THR A 167 7.65 -18.11 -7.41
CA THR A 167 8.15 -19.50 -7.59
C THR A 167 8.15 -19.94 -9.05
N ARG A 168 8.83 -21.07 -9.32
CA ARG A 168 8.96 -21.67 -10.67
C ARG A 168 7.63 -22.04 -11.33
N ASP A 169 6.56 -22.14 -10.55
CA ASP A 169 5.23 -22.47 -11.03
C ASP A 169 4.45 -21.22 -11.52
N ASP A 170 4.89 -20.02 -11.10
CA ASP A 170 4.31 -18.75 -11.57
C ASP A 170 4.70 -18.48 -13.04
N LYS A 171 3.73 -17.98 -13.80
CA LYS A 171 3.91 -17.47 -15.18
C LYS A 171 3.96 -15.95 -15.15
N ALA A 172 4.93 -15.35 -15.84
CA ALA A 172 4.99 -13.91 -15.99
C ALA A 172 5.24 -13.47 -17.44
N PHE A 173 4.47 -12.48 -17.91
CA PHE A 173 4.64 -11.84 -19.20
C PHE A 173 5.30 -10.49 -19.01
N LEU A 174 6.52 -10.32 -19.53
CA LEU A 174 7.25 -9.06 -19.51
C LEU A 174 7.01 -8.34 -20.84
N VAL A 175 6.23 -7.26 -20.80
CA VAL A 175 5.70 -6.57 -21.97
C VAL A 175 6.51 -5.30 -22.23
N PHE A 176 7.16 -5.23 -23.40
CA PHE A 176 8.04 -4.13 -23.82
C PHE A 176 7.65 -3.62 -25.21
N ARG A 177 8.04 -2.37 -25.53
CA ARG A 177 7.84 -1.78 -26.86
C ARG A 177 8.47 -2.60 -28.00
N ASN A 178 9.66 -3.15 -27.78
CA ASN A 178 10.32 -4.05 -28.74
C ASN A 178 10.74 -5.32 -28.02
N LEU A 179 10.78 -6.45 -28.74
CA LEU A 179 11.31 -7.69 -28.20
C LEU A 179 12.81 -7.54 -27.88
N PRO A 180 13.33 -8.26 -26.87
CA PRO A 180 14.77 -8.31 -26.54
C PRO A 180 15.63 -9.13 -27.54
N VAL A 181 15.21 -9.22 -28.81
CA VAL A 181 15.92 -9.89 -29.92
C VAL A 181 15.91 -8.98 -31.17
N VAL A 182 16.94 -9.09 -32.00
CA VAL A 182 16.94 -8.53 -33.36
C VAL A 182 16.40 -9.60 -34.31
N VAL A 183 15.43 -9.25 -35.15
CA VAL A 183 14.99 -10.11 -36.26
C VAL A 183 15.59 -9.57 -37.55
N THR A 184 16.30 -10.42 -38.29
CA THR A 184 16.88 -10.10 -39.60
C THR A 184 16.41 -11.08 -40.65
N ARG A 185 16.52 -10.71 -41.93
CA ARG A 185 16.22 -11.58 -43.07
C ARG A 185 17.51 -11.88 -43.82
N SER A 186 17.86 -13.16 -43.90
CA SER A 186 19.07 -13.63 -44.58
C SER A 186 18.98 -13.44 -46.10
N GLU A 187 20.12 -13.47 -46.79
CA GLU A 187 20.21 -13.40 -48.27
C GLU A 187 19.40 -14.50 -48.99
N LYS A 188 19.09 -15.60 -48.30
CA LYS A 188 18.27 -16.72 -48.81
C LYS A 188 16.76 -16.53 -48.58
N GLY A 189 16.36 -15.42 -47.94
CA GLY A 189 14.97 -15.09 -47.63
C GLY A 189 14.46 -15.67 -46.31
N ASP A 190 15.24 -16.49 -45.60
CA ASP A 190 14.89 -17.04 -44.28
C ASP A 190 15.10 -16.02 -43.15
N TRP A 191 14.19 -16.05 -42.17
CA TRP A 191 14.31 -15.28 -40.92
C TRP A 191 15.43 -15.80 -40.03
N GLN A 192 16.19 -14.88 -39.45
CA GLN A 192 17.19 -15.12 -38.42
C GLN A 192 16.86 -14.27 -37.19
N VAL A 193 17.13 -14.80 -36.00
CA VAL A 193 16.86 -14.14 -34.72
C VAL A 193 18.14 -14.14 -33.89
N GLU A 194 18.64 -12.95 -33.58
CA GLU A 194 19.82 -12.76 -32.74
C GLU A 194 19.41 -12.16 -31.39
N LYS A 195 19.91 -12.72 -30.28
CA LYS A 195 19.76 -12.07 -28.96
C LYS A 195 20.52 -10.74 -29.01
N ILE A 196 19.88 -9.64 -28.62
CA ILE A 196 20.48 -8.30 -28.76
C ILE A 196 21.83 -8.24 -28.04
N SER A 197 22.91 -8.05 -28.80
CA SER A 197 24.27 -7.95 -28.26
C SER A 197 24.57 -6.58 -27.65
N HIS A 198 23.92 -5.52 -28.17
CA HIS A 198 24.28 -4.12 -27.92
C HIS A 198 23.04 -3.18 -27.80
N SER A 199 23.20 -2.10 -27.03
CA SER A 199 22.36 -0.88 -26.94
C SER A 199 20.89 -0.90 -26.45
N ALA A 200 20.12 -2.00 -26.55
CA ALA A 200 18.66 -1.96 -26.32
C ALA A 200 18.18 -2.03 -24.85
N GLY A 201 18.26 -0.91 -24.14
CA GLY A 201 17.39 -0.57 -22.99
C GLY A 201 17.42 -1.50 -21.77
N THR A 202 16.37 -1.42 -20.94
CA THR A 202 16.21 -2.16 -19.68
C THR A 202 15.82 -3.64 -19.87
N ALA A 203 15.38 -4.04 -21.07
CA ALA A 203 14.99 -5.41 -21.40
C ALA A 203 16.19 -6.38 -21.57
N LEU A 204 17.35 -5.92 -22.06
CA LEU A 204 18.50 -6.80 -22.33
C LEU A 204 19.12 -7.43 -21.06
N PRO A 205 19.30 -6.71 -19.93
CA PRO A 205 19.70 -7.33 -18.66
C PRO A 205 18.79 -8.49 -18.27
N LEU A 206 17.47 -8.32 -18.43
CA LEU A 206 16.45 -9.30 -18.05
C LEU A 206 16.54 -10.57 -18.90
N LEU A 207 16.55 -10.44 -20.24
CA LEU A 207 16.64 -11.60 -21.15
C LEU A 207 17.80 -12.54 -20.79
N LYS A 208 18.97 -12.03 -20.39
CA LYS A 208 20.08 -12.91 -19.99
C LYS A 208 19.77 -13.76 -18.76
N HIS A 209 19.23 -13.15 -17.70
CA HIS A 209 18.95 -13.86 -16.44
C HIS A 209 17.76 -14.84 -16.58
N PHE A 210 16.83 -14.58 -17.51
CA PHE A 210 15.70 -15.48 -17.79
C PHE A 210 15.98 -16.58 -18.83
N THR A 211 16.97 -16.44 -19.71
CA THR A 211 17.20 -17.37 -20.84
C THR A 211 18.50 -18.17 -20.76
N GLN A 212 19.11 -18.27 -19.59
CA GLN A 212 20.29 -19.10 -19.33
C GLN A 212 19.99 -20.26 -18.37
N THR A 213 19.63 -21.41 -18.93
CA THR A 213 19.73 -22.75 -18.29
C THR A 213 21.19 -23.23 -18.21
N ASP A 214 22.11 -22.29 -17.95
CA ASP A 214 23.54 -22.45 -18.15
C ASP A 214 24.23 -22.76 -16.81
N ALA A 215 25.03 -23.82 -16.76
CA ALA A 215 25.62 -24.35 -15.52
C ALA A 215 26.77 -23.49 -14.94
N GLN A 216 26.85 -22.23 -15.35
CA GLN A 216 27.87 -21.25 -15.00
C GLN A 216 27.32 -20.02 -14.27
N LEU A 217 26.00 -19.89 -14.10
CA LEU A 217 25.44 -18.87 -13.21
C LEU A 217 25.70 -19.24 -11.74
N PRO A 218 26.29 -18.33 -10.93
CA PRO A 218 26.39 -18.51 -9.48
C PRO A 218 25.05 -18.85 -8.83
N GLN A 219 25.12 -19.69 -7.79
CA GLN A 219 23.98 -20.17 -7.05
C GLN A 219 23.28 -19.00 -6.31
N GLY A 220 22.22 -18.45 -6.92
CA GLY A 220 21.51 -17.25 -6.48
C GLY A 220 21.27 -16.19 -7.57
N GLU A 221 21.87 -16.32 -8.77
CA GLU A 221 21.66 -15.37 -9.89
C GLU A 221 20.53 -15.78 -10.87
N ALA A 222 19.88 -16.92 -10.66
CA ALA A 222 18.76 -17.39 -11.48
C ALA A 222 17.41 -16.87 -10.94
N ILE A 223 16.55 -16.37 -11.83
CA ILE A 223 15.19 -15.96 -11.48
C ILE A 223 14.26 -17.17 -11.69
N ASP A 224 13.70 -17.68 -10.61
CA ASP A 224 12.91 -18.92 -10.58
C ASP A 224 11.45 -18.66 -11.03
N VAL A 225 11.23 -18.30 -12.31
CA VAL A 225 9.91 -17.95 -12.89
C VAL A 225 9.78 -18.37 -14.35
N GLN A 226 8.60 -18.80 -14.80
CA GLN A 226 8.31 -19.04 -16.22
C GLN A 226 8.00 -17.72 -16.95
N VAL A 227 9.03 -17.06 -17.48
CA VAL A 227 8.89 -15.80 -18.22
C VAL A 227 8.74 -15.97 -19.73
N LYS A 228 7.81 -15.21 -20.31
CA LYS A 228 7.75 -14.88 -21.74
C LYS A 228 7.84 -13.37 -21.96
N PHE A 229 8.47 -12.96 -23.05
CA PHE A 229 8.55 -11.56 -23.48
C PHE A 229 7.49 -11.26 -24.55
N ILE A 230 6.80 -10.12 -24.44
CA ILE A 230 5.83 -9.65 -25.43
C ILE A 230 6.29 -8.31 -25.97
N GLY A 231 6.34 -8.16 -27.30
CA GLY A 231 6.71 -6.90 -27.93
C GLY A 231 6.76 -6.95 -29.46
N ASN A 232 7.01 -5.81 -30.11
CA ASN A 232 7.21 -5.78 -31.56
C ASN A 232 8.56 -6.41 -31.96
N PRO A 233 8.65 -7.22 -33.03
CA PRO A 233 9.90 -7.86 -33.47
C PRO A 233 10.87 -6.94 -34.24
N GLY A 234 10.56 -5.65 -34.40
CA GLY A 234 11.37 -4.69 -35.17
C GLY A 234 11.22 -4.82 -36.70
N VAL A 235 10.34 -5.70 -37.17
CA VAL A 235 10.06 -5.94 -38.60
C VAL A 235 8.56 -5.91 -38.87
N CYS A 236 8.16 -5.22 -39.94
CA CYS A 236 6.78 -5.32 -40.45
C CYS A 236 6.67 -6.59 -41.32
N VAL A 237 5.67 -7.43 -41.03
CA VAL A 237 5.36 -8.63 -41.79
C VAL A 237 3.86 -8.63 -42.09
N THR A 238 3.51 -8.66 -43.38
CA THR A 238 2.13 -8.57 -43.87
C THR A 238 1.55 -9.93 -44.28
N ASP A 239 2.39 -10.89 -44.66
CA ASP A 239 1.97 -12.25 -44.97
C ASP A 239 1.80 -13.10 -43.69
N GLU A 240 0.67 -13.81 -43.61
CA GLU A 240 0.29 -14.55 -42.40
C GLU A 240 1.05 -15.89 -42.25
N ALA A 241 1.57 -16.47 -43.35
CA ALA A 241 2.43 -17.64 -43.27
C ALA A 241 3.85 -17.25 -42.81
N GLU A 242 4.38 -16.10 -43.26
CA GLU A 242 5.63 -15.54 -42.73
C GLU A 242 5.50 -15.15 -41.26
N ARG A 243 4.38 -14.54 -40.84
CA ARG A 243 4.08 -14.26 -39.43
C ARG A 243 4.10 -15.51 -38.58
N LYS A 244 3.38 -16.57 -39.01
CA LYS A 244 3.36 -17.84 -38.29
C LYS A 244 4.75 -18.47 -38.18
N LYS A 245 5.52 -18.53 -39.28
CA LYS A 245 6.91 -19.03 -39.28
C LYS A 245 7.79 -18.24 -38.32
N LEU A 246 7.67 -16.91 -38.30
CA LEU A 246 8.45 -16.06 -37.40
C LEU A 246 8.01 -16.21 -35.93
N THR A 247 6.72 -16.37 -35.63
CA THR A 247 6.23 -16.70 -34.29
C THR A 247 6.79 -18.05 -33.80
N GLU A 248 6.82 -19.07 -34.65
CA GLU A 248 7.39 -20.40 -34.32
C GLU A 248 8.90 -20.36 -34.04
N ILE A 249 9.63 -19.41 -34.63
CA ILE A 249 11.05 -19.15 -34.33
C ILE A 249 11.18 -18.35 -33.02
N LEU A 250 10.41 -17.28 -32.84
CA LEU A 250 10.47 -16.41 -31.65
C LEU A 250 10.05 -17.14 -30.37
N ALA A 251 9.13 -18.11 -30.46
CA ALA A 251 8.75 -18.97 -29.34
C ALA A 251 9.94 -19.75 -28.74
N GLN A 252 10.94 -20.10 -29.55
CA GLN A 252 12.17 -20.78 -29.10
C GLN A 252 13.09 -19.86 -28.26
N HIS A 253 12.84 -18.55 -28.29
CA HIS A 253 13.52 -17.53 -27.50
C HIS A 253 12.62 -16.97 -26.37
N SER A 254 11.56 -17.69 -26.00
CA SER A 254 10.52 -17.24 -25.05
C SER A 254 9.86 -15.91 -25.44
N CYS A 255 9.78 -15.59 -26.73
CA CYS A 255 9.24 -14.33 -27.23
C CYS A 255 7.91 -14.55 -27.96
N ILE A 256 6.95 -13.64 -27.75
CA ILE A 256 5.66 -13.58 -28.45
C ILE A 256 5.63 -12.25 -29.24
N PRO A 257 5.61 -12.27 -30.58
CA PRO A 257 5.59 -11.06 -31.38
C PRO A 257 4.23 -10.34 -31.35
N VAL A 258 4.28 -9.02 -31.27
CA VAL A 258 3.18 -8.11 -31.63
C VAL A 258 3.49 -7.55 -33.02
N PHE A 259 2.92 -8.16 -34.07
CA PHE A 259 3.05 -7.64 -35.43
C PHE A 259 2.24 -6.35 -35.58
N LEU A 260 2.88 -5.32 -36.13
CA LEU A 260 2.31 -3.99 -36.29
C LEU A 260 2.60 -3.45 -37.69
N ASP A 261 1.76 -2.53 -38.14
CA ASP A 261 1.99 -1.74 -39.34
C ASP A 261 3.05 -0.65 -39.09
N GLU A 262 3.84 -0.30 -40.11
CA GLU A 262 4.93 0.67 -39.97
C GLU A 262 4.44 2.10 -39.75
N ASP A 263 3.37 2.53 -40.41
CA ASP A 263 2.75 3.85 -40.23
C ASP A 263 2.17 3.99 -38.81
N LEU A 264 1.57 2.92 -38.29
CA LEU A 264 1.08 2.84 -36.91
C LEU A 264 2.22 2.96 -35.89
N VAL A 265 3.36 2.30 -36.13
CA VAL A 265 4.55 2.40 -35.27
C VAL A 265 5.17 3.80 -35.34
N GLN A 266 5.30 4.39 -36.53
CA GLN A 266 5.83 5.75 -36.71
C GLN A 266 4.94 6.81 -36.02
N LYS A 267 3.61 6.74 -36.18
CA LYS A 267 2.65 7.66 -35.53
C LYS A 267 2.61 7.50 -34.02
N HIS A 268 2.68 6.27 -33.51
CA HIS A 268 2.84 6.08 -32.06
C HIS A 268 4.19 6.65 -31.59
N ASN A 269 5.31 6.38 -32.26
CA ASN A 269 6.63 6.90 -31.88
C ASN A 269 6.61 8.43 -31.78
N PHE A 270 5.96 9.12 -32.74
CA PHE A 270 5.77 10.57 -32.68
C PHE A 270 4.95 10.98 -31.46
N PHE A 271 3.81 10.33 -31.17
CA PHE A 271 3.03 10.63 -29.97
C PHE A 271 3.84 10.43 -28.67
N SER A 272 4.66 9.37 -28.63
CA SER A 272 5.56 9.11 -27.49
C SER A 272 6.64 10.18 -27.36
N GLU A 273 7.48 10.41 -28.36
CA GLU A 273 8.69 11.24 -28.24
C GLU A 273 8.38 12.76 -28.33
N ASP A 274 7.36 13.19 -29.08
CA ASP A 274 7.00 14.61 -29.27
C ASP A 274 5.87 15.11 -28.32
N TYR A 275 5.07 14.23 -27.69
CA TYR A 275 4.04 14.63 -26.70
C TYR A 275 4.21 14.04 -25.30
N LEU A 276 4.44 12.73 -25.15
CA LEU A 276 4.54 12.13 -23.80
C LEU A 276 5.90 12.36 -23.14
N TRP A 277 6.99 12.11 -23.87
CA TRP A 277 8.36 12.21 -23.35
C TRP A 277 8.65 13.59 -22.73
N PRO A 278 8.31 14.74 -23.36
CA PRO A 278 8.61 16.03 -22.76
C PRO A 278 7.64 16.38 -21.61
N VAL A 279 6.33 16.06 -21.72
CA VAL A 279 5.38 16.25 -20.61
C VAL A 279 5.86 15.48 -19.37
N PHE A 280 6.28 14.23 -19.53
CA PHE A 280 6.69 13.36 -18.42
C PHE A 280 7.99 13.84 -17.75
N HIS A 281 8.85 14.55 -18.49
CA HIS A 281 10.01 15.26 -17.97
C HIS A 281 9.71 16.75 -17.62
N ASN A 282 8.48 17.04 -17.17
CA ASN A 282 8.02 18.34 -16.68
C ASN A 282 8.12 19.51 -17.69
N MET A 283 8.22 19.25 -18.99
CA MET A 283 8.23 20.29 -20.02
C MET A 283 6.82 20.61 -20.51
N LYS A 284 6.42 21.88 -20.44
CA LYS A 284 5.15 22.37 -20.99
C LYS A 284 5.30 22.54 -22.52
N ILE A 285 4.74 21.60 -23.28
CA ILE A 285 4.92 21.52 -24.75
C ILE A 285 4.14 22.60 -25.51
N PHE A 286 2.96 22.98 -24.99
CA PHE A 286 2.04 23.92 -25.66
C PHE A 286 2.43 25.40 -25.51
N ASP A 287 3.69 25.69 -25.14
CA ASP A 287 4.21 27.06 -25.07
C ASP A 287 4.93 27.45 -26.36
N SER A 288 4.22 28.21 -27.21
CA SER A 288 4.74 28.81 -28.45
C SER A 288 6.00 29.67 -28.26
N THR A 289 6.28 30.17 -27.05
CA THR A 289 7.46 31.00 -26.78
C THR A 289 8.72 30.18 -26.52
N ILE A 290 8.60 28.91 -26.15
CA ILE A 290 9.72 28.01 -25.82
C ILE A 290 10.26 27.30 -27.07
N THR A 291 9.40 26.98 -28.03
CA THR A 291 9.74 26.21 -29.23
C THR A 291 10.15 27.06 -30.43
N GLY A 292 9.71 28.31 -30.50
CA GLY A 292 10.08 29.27 -31.55
C GLY A 292 9.36 29.10 -32.90
N ASP A 293 8.67 27.98 -33.12
CA ASP A 293 7.80 27.76 -34.28
C ASP A 293 6.42 28.40 -34.03
N ALA A 294 6.07 29.39 -34.86
CA ALA A 294 4.77 30.10 -34.77
C ALA A 294 3.58 29.23 -35.23
N ASP A 295 3.85 28.15 -35.95
CA ASP A 295 2.86 27.22 -36.52
C ASP A 295 2.62 26.00 -35.61
N MET A 296 2.50 26.21 -34.29
CA MET A 296 2.23 25.11 -33.36
C MET A 296 0.81 24.56 -33.53
N GLU A 297 0.70 23.44 -34.25
CA GLU A 297 -0.58 22.81 -34.57
C GLU A 297 -1.37 22.36 -33.34
N SER A 298 -2.70 22.39 -33.45
CA SER A 298 -3.60 21.87 -32.41
C SER A 298 -3.39 20.38 -32.19
N PHE A 299 -3.30 19.95 -30.93
CA PHE A 299 -3.14 18.54 -30.49
C PHE A 299 -3.78 17.51 -31.44
N ASP A 300 -2.93 16.69 -32.09
CA ASP A 300 -3.42 15.78 -33.11
C ASP A 300 -4.09 14.51 -32.51
N LYS A 301 -5.39 14.43 -32.73
CA LYS A 301 -6.24 13.31 -32.33
C LYS A 301 -6.00 12.06 -33.17
N ALA A 302 -5.38 12.15 -34.36
CA ALA A 302 -4.99 11.00 -35.16
C ALA A 302 -3.75 10.30 -34.59
N LEU A 303 -2.76 11.06 -34.10
CA LEU A 303 -1.63 10.50 -33.34
C LEU A 303 -2.10 9.84 -32.05
N TRP A 304 -3.02 10.45 -31.28
CA TRP A 304 -3.59 9.80 -30.09
C TRP A 304 -4.33 8.48 -30.41
N LYS A 305 -5.16 8.46 -31.46
CA LYS A 305 -5.81 7.22 -31.93
C LYS A 305 -4.80 6.15 -32.35
N SER A 306 -3.68 6.54 -32.96
CA SER A 306 -2.60 5.63 -33.35
C SER A 306 -1.91 5.04 -32.11
N PHE A 307 -1.66 5.88 -31.09
CA PHE A 307 -1.13 5.44 -29.80
C PHE A 307 -2.05 4.41 -29.11
N GLN A 308 -3.36 4.72 -29.07
CA GLN A 308 -4.40 3.81 -28.55
C GLN A 308 -4.48 2.50 -29.34
N ALA A 309 -4.52 2.55 -30.67
CA ALA A 309 -4.64 1.36 -31.52
C ALA A 309 -3.48 0.37 -31.35
N LEU A 310 -2.25 0.89 -31.21
CA LEU A 310 -1.07 0.05 -30.93
C LEU A 310 -1.15 -0.57 -29.52
N ASN A 311 -1.48 0.22 -28.50
CA ASN A 311 -1.69 -0.28 -27.14
C ASN A 311 -2.80 -1.35 -27.08
N ASN A 312 -3.83 -1.22 -27.92
CA ASN A 312 -4.91 -2.20 -28.04
C ASN A 312 -4.47 -3.52 -28.69
N ALA A 313 -3.59 -3.49 -29.71
CA ALA A 313 -3.01 -4.69 -30.32
C ALA A 313 -2.12 -5.48 -29.34
N TYR A 314 -1.41 -4.77 -28.45
CA TYR A 314 -0.68 -5.39 -27.35
C TYR A 314 -1.59 -6.16 -26.38
N ALA A 315 -2.70 -5.54 -25.96
CA ALA A 315 -3.66 -6.17 -25.07
C ALA A 315 -4.32 -7.42 -25.67
N GLU A 316 -4.53 -7.44 -26.99
CA GLU A 316 -4.99 -8.62 -27.72
C GLU A 316 -3.98 -9.77 -27.68
N VAL A 317 -2.69 -9.50 -27.96
CA VAL A 317 -1.65 -10.53 -27.88
C VAL A 317 -1.47 -11.06 -26.46
N ILE A 318 -1.55 -10.21 -25.43
CA ILE A 318 -1.52 -10.61 -24.02
C ILE A 318 -2.69 -11.56 -23.70
N THR A 319 -3.92 -11.14 -23.98
CA THR A 319 -5.13 -11.88 -23.60
C THR A 319 -5.34 -13.17 -24.39
N ASN A 320 -4.81 -13.26 -25.63
CA ASN A 320 -4.82 -14.48 -26.43
C ASN A 320 -3.76 -15.52 -26.03
N ASN A 321 -2.77 -15.17 -25.19
CA ASN A 321 -1.65 -16.05 -24.84
C ASN A 321 -1.54 -16.40 -23.35
N GLY A 322 -2.15 -15.62 -22.47
CA GLY A 322 -2.08 -15.78 -21.01
C GLY A 322 -3.39 -16.27 -20.39
N ASP A 323 -3.34 -16.50 -19.08
CA ASP A 323 -4.47 -16.91 -18.24
C ASP A 323 -4.58 -16.03 -16.98
N GLU A 324 -5.62 -16.24 -16.18
CA GLU A 324 -5.89 -15.47 -14.95
C GLU A 324 -4.77 -15.57 -13.88
N ASP A 325 -3.91 -16.60 -13.95
CA ASP A 325 -2.72 -16.77 -13.10
C ASP A 325 -1.44 -16.18 -13.72
N THR A 326 -1.51 -15.66 -14.95
CA THR A 326 -0.37 -15.00 -15.60
C THR A 326 -0.20 -13.57 -15.08
N LEU A 327 0.96 -13.31 -14.46
CA LEU A 327 1.36 -11.97 -14.01
C LEU A 327 1.83 -11.14 -15.22
N VAL A 328 1.10 -10.10 -15.60
CA VAL A 328 1.39 -9.28 -16.78
C VAL A 328 2.11 -8.01 -16.34
N TRP A 329 3.42 -7.95 -16.52
CA TRP A 329 4.25 -6.81 -16.14
C TRP A 329 4.58 -5.96 -17.37
N ILE A 330 4.02 -4.77 -17.42
CA ILE A 330 4.09 -3.83 -18.54
C ILE A 330 5.13 -2.76 -18.24
N HIS A 331 5.98 -2.45 -19.21
CA HIS A 331 7.07 -1.51 -19.04
C HIS A 331 6.95 -0.27 -19.92
N ASP A 332 7.18 0.86 -19.26
CA ASP A 332 7.43 2.20 -19.77
C ASP A 332 6.26 2.94 -20.44
N TYR A 333 6.47 4.24 -20.64
CA TYR A 333 5.43 5.21 -20.99
C TYR A 333 4.76 4.96 -22.34
N GLU A 334 5.41 4.26 -23.28
CA GLU A 334 4.84 3.87 -24.58
C GLU A 334 3.60 2.96 -24.47
N LEU A 335 3.44 2.25 -23.34
CA LEU A 335 2.45 1.18 -23.14
C LEU A 335 1.43 1.46 -22.02
N VAL A 336 1.31 2.71 -21.56
CA VAL A 336 0.43 3.12 -20.43
C VAL A 336 -1.07 2.84 -20.62
N MET A 337 -1.54 2.58 -21.86
CA MET A 337 -2.94 2.24 -22.13
C MET A 337 -3.16 0.72 -22.22
N VAL A 338 -2.11 -0.10 -22.31
CA VAL A 338 -2.23 -1.57 -22.32
C VAL A 338 -3.00 -2.11 -21.12
N PRO A 339 -2.78 -1.66 -19.85
CA PRO A 339 -3.53 -2.19 -18.71
C PRO A 339 -5.05 -1.99 -18.88
N ARG A 340 -5.48 -0.83 -19.41
CA ARG A 340 -6.90 -0.53 -19.67
C ARG A 340 -7.48 -1.42 -20.76
N PHE A 341 -6.75 -1.64 -21.87
CA PHE A 341 -7.20 -2.50 -22.95
C PHE A 341 -7.17 -4.01 -22.60
N VAL A 342 -6.35 -4.44 -21.63
CA VAL A 342 -6.41 -5.79 -21.05
C VAL A 342 -7.62 -5.89 -20.11
N TYR A 343 -7.78 -4.96 -19.18
CA TYR A 343 -8.89 -4.95 -18.21
C TYR A 343 -10.28 -4.97 -18.88
N HIS A 344 -10.48 -4.23 -19.98
CA HIS A 344 -11.74 -4.24 -20.74
C HIS A 344 -12.00 -5.54 -21.52
N ARG A 345 -10.98 -6.38 -21.74
CA ARG A 345 -11.12 -7.72 -22.36
C ARG A 345 -11.34 -8.80 -21.31
N ASN A 346 -10.57 -8.76 -20.23
CA ASN A 346 -10.65 -9.69 -19.11
C ASN A 346 -10.11 -9.01 -17.82
N PRO A 347 -10.99 -8.67 -16.85
CA PRO A 347 -10.62 -8.05 -15.57
C PRO A 347 -9.76 -8.89 -14.61
N ASP A 348 -9.70 -10.21 -14.82
CA ASP A 348 -9.06 -11.15 -13.89
C ASP A 348 -7.54 -11.24 -14.09
N PHE A 349 -7.02 -10.74 -15.23
CA PHE A 349 -5.57 -10.59 -15.46
C PHE A 349 -4.91 -9.70 -14.40
N THR A 350 -3.78 -10.17 -13.87
CA THR A 350 -3.00 -9.43 -12.89
C THR A 350 -1.95 -8.56 -13.58
N THR A 351 -2.38 -7.38 -14.04
CA THR A 351 -1.54 -6.39 -14.72
C THR A 351 -0.83 -5.44 -13.74
N GLY A 352 0.49 -5.29 -13.88
CA GLY A 352 1.28 -4.25 -13.22
C GLY A 352 2.02 -3.39 -14.25
N LEU A 353 2.18 -2.10 -13.97
CA LEU A 353 2.88 -1.14 -14.83
C LEU A 353 4.12 -0.60 -14.12
N PHE A 354 5.27 -0.60 -14.80
CA PHE A 354 6.51 0.02 -14.31
C PHE A 354 6.97 1.12 -15.27
N LEU A 355 7.05 2.36 -14.81
CA LEU A 355 7.55 3.49 -15.61
C LEU A 355 9.05 3.66 -15.38
N HIS A 356 9.85 3.68 -16.46
CA HIS A 356 11.31 3.85 -16.36
C HIS A 356 11.73 5.31 -16.51
N CYS A 357 10.91 6.14 -17.16
CA CYS A 357 11.05 7.60 -17.26
C CYS A 357 10.67 8.34 -15.96
N ALA A 358 10.77 9.67 -15.97
CA ALA A 358 10.20 10.52 -14.93
C ALA A 358 8.65 10.51 -14.95
N PHE A 359 8.03 11.05 -13.89
CA PHE A 359 6.59 11.36 -13.89
C PHE A 359 6.32 12.82 -13.46
N PRO A 360 5.41 13.54 -14.14
CA PRO A 360 5.34 14.99 -14.02
C PRO A 360 4.38 15.48 -12.93
N SER A 361 4.59 16.72 -12.48
CA SER A 361 3.69 17.37 -11.52
C SER A 361 2.31 17.65 -12.14
N THR A 362 1.30 17.82 -11.28
CA THR A 362 -0.08 18.08 -11.73
C THR A 362 -0.18 19.27 -12.68
N GLU A 363 0.60 20.33 -12.46
CA GLU A 363 0.64 21.50 -13.36
C GLU A 363 0.99 21.16 -14.82
N VAL A 364 1.95 20.28 -15.03
CA VAL A 364 2.41 19.90 -16.39
C VAL A 364 1.50 18.82 -16.95
N MET A 365 1.07 17.86 -16.13
CA MET A 365 0.09 16.84 -16.53
C MET A 365 -1.26 17.45 -16.93
N SER A 366 -1.65 18.57 -16.30
CA SER A 366 -2.85 19.36 -16.63
C SER A 366 -2.83 19.90 -18.06
N CYS A 367 -1.64 20.18 -18.60
CA CYS A 367 -1.49 20.71 -19.96
C CYS A 367 -1.78 19.66 -21.04
N LEU A 368 -1.71 18.35 -20.74
CA LEU A 368 -1.92 17.30 -21.72
C LEU A 368 -3.43 17.06 -21.96
N PRO A 369 -3.96 17.19 -23.20
CA PRO A 369 -5.40 17.09 -23.44
C PRO A 369 -6.03 15.74 -23.11
N VAL A 370 -5.23 14.66 -23.13
CA VAL A 370 -5.65 13.27 -22.85
C VAL A 370 -5.14 12.74 -21.51
N ARG A 371 -4.75 13.64 -20.59
CA ARG A 371 -4.23 13.31 -19.25
C ARG A 371 -5.12 12.34 -18.47
N GLU A 372 -6.43 12.53 -18.52
CA GLU A 372 -7.42 11.71 -17.81
C GLU A 372 -7.45 10.29 -18.38
N GLU A 373 -7.50 10.15 -19.70
CA GLU A 373 -7.46 8.85 -20.39
C GLU A 373 -6.18 8.07 -20.05
N ILE A 374 -5.03 8.76 -19.94
CA ILE A 374 -3.73 8.16 -19.57
C ILE A 374 -3.70 7.74 -18.09
N LEU A 375 -4.18 8.58 -17.17
CA LEU A 375 -4.26 8.24 -15.74
C LEU A 375 -5.23 7.07 -15.51
N HIS A 376 -6.38 7.04 -16.19
CA HIS A 376 -7.26 5.87 -16.27
C HIS A 376 -6.57 4.64 -16.91
N GLY A 377 -5.66 4.86 -17.87
CA GLY A 377 -4.77 3.86 -18.43
C GLY A 377 -3.92 3.17 -17.35
N MET A 378 -3.18 3.98 -16.60
CA MET A 378 -2.29 3.55 -15.51
C MET A 378 -3.08 2.88 -14.37
N LEU A 379 -4.18 3.50 -13.91
CA LEU A 379 -5.06 3.01 -12.85
C LEU A 379 -5.95 1.81 -13.26
N SER A 380 -5.86 1.34 -14.50
CA SER A 380 -6.39 0.03 -14.88
C SER A 380 -5.46 -1.13 -14.48
N SER A 381 -4.24 -0.83 -14.02
CA SER A 381 -3.33 -1.79 -13.38
C SER A 381 -3.79 -2.14 -11.96
N ARG A 382 -3.28 -3.26 -11.42
CA ARG A 382 -3.34 -3.57 -9.98
C ARG A 382 -2.14 -3.01 -9.20
N LEU A 383 -0.98 -2.89 -9.87
CA LEU A 383 0.25 -2.27 -9.37
C LEU A 383 0.74 -1.19 -10.34
N VAL A 384 1.20 -0.04 -9.83
CA VAL A 384 1.94 0.98 -10.60
C VAL A 384 3.24 1.32 -9.87
N THR A 385 4.39 1.03 -10.47
CA THR A 385 5.72 1.29 -9.91
C THR A 385 6.45 2.43 -10.63
N PHE A 386 7.14 3.27 -9.86
CA PHE A 386 8.00 4.36 -10.32
C PHE A 386 9.45 4.18 -9.86
N GLN A 387 10.40 4.83 -10.56
CA GLN A 387 11.82 4.83 -10.17
C GLN A 387 12.07 5.50 -8.80
N THR A 388 11.33 6.55 -8.45
CA THR A 388 11.54 7.35 -7.23
C THR A 388 10.22 7.63 -6.50
N PHE A 389 10.33 7.98 -5.22
CA PHE A 389 9.19 8.38 -4.40
C PHE A 389 8.55 9.70 -4.86
N ASP A 390 9.31 10.61 -5.46
CA ASP A 390 8.78 11.88 -5.97
C ASP A 390 7.89 11.68 -7.20
N TYR A 391 8.26 10.79 -8.12
CA TYR A 391 7.42 10.43 -9.26
C TYR A 391 6.13 9.71 -8.81
N LEU A 392 6.22 8.85 -7.78
CA LEU A 392 5.04 8.27 -7.13
C LEU A 392 4.13 9.35 -6.52
N ARG A 393 4.72 10.31 -5.79
CA ARG A 393 3.99 11.42 -5.15
C ARG A 393 3.26 12.28 -6.19
N HIS A 394 3.95 12.66 -7.27
CA HIS A 394 3.36 13.36 -8.41
C HIS A 394 2.18 12.58 -9.03
N PHE A 395 2.29 11.25 -9.16
CA PHE A 395 1.19 10.42 -9.66
C PHE A 395 -0.01 10.42 -8.71
N MET A 396 0.20 10.32 -7.40
CA MET A 396 -0.89 10.41 -6.41
C MET A 396 -1.59 11.77 -6.46
N SER A 397 -0.83 12.89 -6.55
CA SER A 397 -1.38 14.24 -6.74
C SER A 397 -2.19 14.34 -8.03
N CYS A 398 -1.66 13.86 -9.16
CA CYS A 398 -2.40 13.84 -10.43
C CYS A 398 -3.71 13.04 -10.35
N CYS A 399 -3.71 11.89 -9.67
CA CYS A 399 -4.92 11.09 -9.49
C CYS A 399 -5.95 11.77 -8.58
N ALA A 400 -5.50 12.46 -7.53
CA ALA A 400 -6.37 13.18 -6.61
C ALA A 400 -6.98 14.44 -7.26
N GLU A 401 -6.16 15.27 -7.87
CA GLU A 401 -6.58 16.56 -8.43
C GLU A 401 -7.33 16.42 -9.77
N LEU A 402 -6.90 15.52 -10.66
CA LEU A 402 -7.45 15.42 -12.02
C LEU A 402 -8.56 14.36 -12.16
N LEU A 403 -8.60 13.35 -11.28
CA LEU A 403 -9.60 12.27 -11.31
C LEU A 403 -10.43 12.17 -10.03
N GLY A 404 -10.19 13.01 -9.01
CA GLY A 404 -10.90 12.93 -7.72
C GLY A 404 -10.67 11.63 -6.94
N CYS A 405 -9.60 10.89 -7.26
CA CYS A 405 -9.28 9.62 -6.61
C CYS A 405 -8.73 9.84 -5.20
N ARG A 406 -9.10 9.01 -4.24
CA ARG A 406 -8.45 9.03 -2.92
C ARG A 406 -7.17 8.23 -2.96
N HIS A 407 -6.23 8.56 -2.10
CA HIS A 407 -5.14 7.68 -1.74
C HIS A 407 -5.24 7.26 -0.27
N SER A 408 -4.66 6.12 0.09
CA SER A 408 -4.65 5.61 1.45
C SER A 408 -3.33 4.92 1.78
N PHE A 409 -2.97 4.95 3.08
CA PHE A 409 -1.78 4.33 3.63
C PHE A 409 -2.21 3.12 4.45
N GLN A 410 -1.84 1.90 4.04
CA GLN A 410 -2.15 0.69 4.80
C GLN A 410 -1.02 0.28 5.75
N LYS A 411 -1.37 -0.46 6.82
CA LYS A 411 -0.38 -1.00 7.77
C LYS A 411 0.64 -1.87 7.03
N GLY A 412 1.92 -1.56 7.20
CA GLY A 412 3.02 -2.11 6.40
C GLY A 412 3.65 -1.09 5.43
N GLY A 413 3.07 0.10 5.27
CA GLY A 413 3.62 1.16 4.40
C GLY A 413 3.18 1.06 2.94
N ILE A 414 2.20 0.21 2.64
CA ILE A 414 1.65 0.04 1.29
C ILE A 414 0.80 1.27 0.95
N LEU A 415 1.11 1.90 -0.19
CA LEU A 415 0.36 3.03 -0.73
C LEU A 415 -0.64 2.55 -1.76
N GLN A 416 -1.85 3.11 -1.71
CA GLN A 416 -2.97 2.68 -2.54
C GLN A 416 -3.77 3.87 -3.06
N VAL A 417 -4.25 3.80 -4.31
CA VAL A 417 -5.20 4.76 -4.90
C VAL A 417 -6.55 4.07 -5.13
N GLU A 418 -7.62 4.65 -4.59
CA GLU A 418 -9.00 4.22 -4.83
C GLU A 418 -9.46 4.68 -6.21
N HIS A 419 -9.73 3.74 -7.13
CA HIS A 419 -10.20 4.04 -8.48
C HIS A 419 -11.28 3.06 -8.95
N GLU A 420 -12.43 3.57 -9.39
CA GLU A 420 -13.56 2.75 -9.90
C GLU A 420 -14.02 1.64 -8.92
N GLY A 421 -13.85 1.84 -7.60
CA GLY A 421 -14.13 0.82 -6.56
C GLY A 421 -13.05 -0.25 -6.39
N ARG A 422 -11.97 -0.19 -7.18
CA ARG A 422 -10.74 -0.98 -7.01
C ARG A 422 -9.74 -0.19 -6.16
N SER A 423 -8.81 -0.92 -5.54
CA SER A 423 -7.60 -0.34 -4.96
C SER A 423 -6.41 -0.69 -5.85
N VAL A 424 -5.66 0.33 -6.26
CA VAL A 424 -4.45 0.20 -7.09
C VAL A 424 -3.25 0.44 -6.18
N VAL A 425 -2.38 -0.55 -6.03
CA VAL A 425 -1.14 -0.39 -5.25
C VAL A 425 -0.17 0.49 -6.03
N VAL A 426 0.48 1.43 -5.34
CA VAL A 426 1.49 2.31 -5.94
C VAL A 426 2.82 2.12 -5.21
N PHE A 427 3.92 2.00 -5.95
CA PHE A 427 5.21 1.55 -5.42
C PHE A 427 6.40 2.35 -5.99
N ALA A 428 7.49 2.44 -5.23
CA ALA A 428 8.71 3.14 -5.63
C ALA A 428 9.91 2.20 -5.47
N ASP A 429 10.52 1.82 -6.60
CA ASP A 429 11.63 0.86 -6.63
C ASP A 429 12.44 0.99 -7.92
N HIS A 430 13.65 1.55 -7.84
CA HIS A 430 14.42 1.88 -9.04
C HIS A 430 15.03 0.65 -9.73
N PHE A 431 15.17 0.70 -11.05
CA PHE A 431 15.82 -0.36 -11.82
C PHE A 431 17.28 -0.61 -11.37
N ALA A 432 17.62 -1.86 -11.07
CA ALA A 432 18.96 -2.27 -10.65
C ALA A 432 19.82 -2.74 -11.84
N ILE A 433 21.11 -2.36 -11.87
CA ILE A 433 22.03 -2.81 -12.92
C ILE A 433 22.43 -4.29 -12.74
N PRO A 434 22.76 -5.03 -13.82
CA PRO A 434 23.27 -6.40 -13.72
C PRO A 434 24.75 -6.42 -13.30
N TYR A 435 25.03 -5.98 -12.06
CA TYR A 435 26.38 -5.68 -11.55
C TYR A 435 27.41 -6.81 -11.79
N ASN A 436 27.11 -8.05 -11.41
CA ASN A 436 28.06 -9.16 -11.58
C ASN A 436 28.34 -9.51 -13.06
N HIS A 437 27.38 -9.34 -13.97
CA HIS A 437 27.63 -9.46 -15.41
C HIS A 437 28.50 -8.31 -15.94
N LEU A 438 28.32 -7.12 -15.37
CA LEU A 438 29.08 -5.92 -15.71
C LEU A 438 30.56 -6.06 -15.33
N ILE A 439 30.86 -6.53 -14.12
CA ILE A 439 32.23 -6.80 -13.64
C ILE A 439 32.93 -7.87 -14.50
N ARG A 440 32.20 -8.93 -14.91
CA ARG A 440 32.73 -9.94 -15.85
C ARG A 440 33.12 -9.29 -17.19
N LYS A 441 32.25 -8.46 -17.77
CA LYS A 441 32.56 -7.73 -19.02
C LYS A 441 33.64 -6.65 -18.90
N LEU A 442 33.77 -6.00 -17.75
CA LEU A 442 34.86 -5.04 -17.50
C LEU A 442 36.24 -5.70 -17.52
N SER A 443 36.29 -7.03 -17.32
CA SER A 443 37.50 -7.85 -17.44
C SER A 443 37.80 -8.31 -18.88
N ASP A 444 36.96 -8.00 -19.87
CA ASP A 444 37.20 -8.37 -21.27
C ASP A 444 38.42 -7.61 -21.83
N GLU A 445 39.36 -8.30 -22.46
CA GLU A 445 40.58 -7.71 -23.06
C GLU A 445 40.27 -6.50 -23.96
N LYS A 446 39.22 -6.59 -24.79
CA LYS A 446 38.73 -5.50 -25.67
C LYS A 446 38.28 -4.24 -24.90
N VAL A 447 37.81 -4.38 -23.67
CA VAL A 447 37.39 -3.27 -22.80
C VAL A 447 38.61 -2.60 -22.18
N ILE A 448 39.56 -3.41 -21.71
CA ILE A 448 40.84 -2.97 -21.13
C ILE A 448 41.67 -2.25 -22.20
N ASP A 449 41.83 -2.82 -23.40
CA ASP A 449 42.51 -2.20 -24.54
C ASP A 449 41.87 -0.87 -24.95
N ARG A 450 40.53 -0.80 -24.94
CA ARG A 450 39.82 0.44 -25.26
C ARG A 450 40.08 1.51 -24.20
N ALA A 451 40.08 1.14 -22.92
CA ALA A 451 40.38 2.06 -21.83
C ALA A 451 41.84 2.55 -21.91
N ALA A 452 42.79 1.63 -22.12
CA ALA A 452 44.21 1.93 -22.31
C ALA A 452 44.44 2.86 -23.52
N SER A 453 43.73 2.63 -24.64
CA SER A 453 43.76 3.49 -25.82
C SER A 453 43.36 4.94 -25.50
N ILE A 454 42.25 5.14 -24.77
CA ILE A 454 41.78 6.48 -24.37
C ILE A 454 42.76 7.13 -23.37
N ARG A 455 43.25 6.36 -22.38
CA ARG A 455 44.25 6.82 -21.40
C ARG A 455 45.58 7.22 -22.04
N ASN A 456 45.97 6.58 -23.15
CA ASN A 456 47.20 6.91 -23.88
C ASN A 456 47.00 8.12 -24.82
N GLU A 457 45.79 8.33 -25.37
CA GLU A 457 45.42 9.53 -26.13
C GLU A 457 45.50 10.80 -25.26
N PHE A 458 45.01 10.73 -24.02
CA PHE A 458 44.98 11.86 -23.08
C PHE A 458 45.98 11.72 -21.93
N LYS A 459 47.15 11.12 -22.21
CA LYS A 459 48.16 10.80 -21.21
C LYS A 459 48.60 12.01 -20.39
N GLY A 460 48.44 11.92 -19.07
CA GLY A 460 48.80 12.99 -18.13
C GLY A 460 47.72 14.06 -17.94
N LYS A 461 46.51 13.87 -18.49
CA LYS A 461 45.33 14.69 -18.22
C LYS A 461 44.29 13.93 -17.39
N THR A 462 43.55 14.65 -16.56
CA THR A 462 42.32 14.18 -15.94
C THR A 462 41.21 14.13 -16.99
N ILE A 463 40.59 12.97 -17.15
CA ILE A 463 39.54 12.70 -18.12
C ILE A 463 38.18 12.89 -17.44
N ILE A 464 37.53 14.00 -17.77
CA ILE A 464 36.12 14.24 -17.43
C ILE A 464 35.31 13.51 -18.50
N GLY A 465 34.75 12.36 -18.12
CA GLY A 465 33.94 11.52 -18.99
C GLY A 465 32.47 11.87 -18.86
N SER A 466 31.76 11.80 -19.98
CA SER A 466 30.30 11.96 -19.98
C SER A 466 29.69 11.08 -21.06
N TYR A 467 28.52 10.50 -20.78
CA TYR A 467 27.82 9.60 -21.69
C TYR A 467 26.33 9.85 -21.56
N ASP A 468 25.71 10.30 -22.65
CA ASP A 468 24.35 10.83 -22.64
C ASP A 468 23.55 10.34 -23.83
N ARG A 469 22.23 10.53 -23.75
CA ARG A 469 21.36 10.50 -24.93
C ARG A 469 21.53 11.82 -25.69
N PHE A 470 21.30 11.78 -27.00
CA PHE A 470 21.04 13.03 -27.71
C PHE A 470 19.60 13.48 -27.41
N ASP A 471 19.46 14.30 -26.37
CA ASP A 471 18.20 14.68 -25.75
C ASP A 471 18.33 16.11 -25.19
N CYS A 472 17.25 16.91 -25.23
CA CYS A 472 17.22 18.22 -24.57
C CYS A 472 17.37 18.08 -23.05
N PHE A 473 16.89 16.98 -22.47
CA PHE A 473 16.94 16.73 -21.03
C PHE A 473 18.32 16.29 -20.50
N SER A 474 19.26 15.91 -21.38
CA SER A 474 20.65 15.59 -20.97
C SER A 474 21.55 16.83 -20.79
N GLY A 475 21.01 18.06 -20.99
CA GLY A 475 21.72 19.29 -20.66
C GLY A 475 23.03 19.54 -21.44
N LEU A 476 23.20 18.93 -22.61
CA LEU A 476 24.48 18.90 -23.34
C LEU A 476 25.04 20.30 -23.67
N GLN A 477 24.19 21.24 -24.11
CA GLN A 477 24.60 22.63 -24.39
C GLN A 477 25.11 23.32 -23.10
N LEU A 478 24.37 23.15 -22.00
CA LEU A 478 24.69 23.69 -20.69
C LEU A 478 26.02 23.12 -20.16
N LYS A 479 26.26 21.81 -20.32
CA LYS A 479 27.51 21.13 -20.00
C LYS A 479 28.72 21.72 -20.74
N PHE A 480 28.59 21.98 -22.04
CA PHE A 480 29.66 22.56 -22.85
C PHE A 480 29.92 24.03 -22.50
N ALA A 481 28.87 24.82 -22.25
CA ALA A 481 29.00 26.18 -21.77
C ALA A 481 29.68 26.26 -20.39
N ILE A 482 29.31 25.37 -19.46
CA ILE A 482 29.95 25.22 -18.14
C ILE A 482 31.44 24.87 -18.30
N PHE A 483 31.79 23.88 -19.12
CA PHE A 483 33.19 23.47 -19.28
C PHE A 483 34.05 24.54 -19.98
N HIS A 484 33.49 25.26 -20.96
CA HIS A 484 34.15 26.43 -21.54
C HIS A 484 34.42 27.51 -20.47
N ARG A 485 33.41 27.81 -19.64
CA ARG A 485 33.50 28.78 -18.55
C ARG A 485 34.50 28.35 -17.46
N PHE A 486 34.55 27.05 -17.14
CA PHE A 486 35.55 26.46 -16.25
C PHE A 486 36.97 26.75 -16.73
N LEU A 487 37.25 26.52 -18.02
CA LEU A 487 38.56 26.82 -18.61
C LEU A 487 38.87 28.32 -18.66
N LEU A 488 37.87 29.20 -18.79
CA LEU A 488 38.06 30.65 -18.68
C LEU A 488 38.52 31.07 -17.27
N GLU A 489 37.80 30.66 -16.24
CA GLU A 489 37.99 31.10 -14.85
C GLU A 489 39.12 30.32 -14.14
N TYR A 490 39.08 28.99 -14.15
CA TYR A 490 40.01 28.10 -13.43
C TYR A 490 41.29 27.83 -14.23
N ARG A 491 42.09 28.88 -14.41
CA ARG A 491 43.33 28.87 -15.22
C ARG A 491 44.35 27.81 -14.78
N SER A 492 44.31 27.39 -13.51
CA SER A 492 45.10 26.31 -12.89
C SER A 492 44.92 24.94 -13.54
N HIS A 493 43.78 24.69 -14.18
CA HIS A 493 43.41 23.37 -14.75
C HIS A 493 43.55 23.29 -16.27
N ARG A 494 43.84 24.41 -16.94
CA ARG A 494 44.12 24.44 -18.39
C ARG A 494 45.25 23.46 -18.74
N ARG A 495 45.08 22.74 -19.85
CA ARG A 495 45.94 21.63 -20.33
C ARG A 495 46.01 20.39 -19.42
N LYS A 496 45.54 20.45 -18.17
CA LYS A 496 45.46 19.28 -17.26
C LYS A 496 44.17 18.49 -17.41
N VAL A 497 43.08 19.09 -17.91
CA VAL A 497 41.78 18.43 -18.05
C VAL A 497 41.39 18.24 -19.52
N VAL A 498 40.52 17.26 -19.78
CA VAL A 498 39.80 17.08 -21.05
C VAL A 498 38.38 16.63 -20.77
N LEU A 499 37.40 17.18 -21.49
CA LEU A 499 36.02 16.68 -21.54
C LEU A 499 35.89 15.72 -22.72
N VAL A 500 35.48 14.48 -22.46
CA VAL A 500 35.20 13.48 -23.49
C VAL A 500 33.73 13.09 -23.43
N GLN A 501 32.93 13.68 -24.32
CA GLN A 501 31.49 13.53 -24.38
C GLN A 501 31.10 12.47 -25.40
N TYR A 502 30.48 11.39 -24.93
CA TYR A 502 29.87 10.36 -25.76
C TYR A 502 28.38 10.65 -25.92
N ILE A 503 27.90 10.67 -27.15
CA ILE A 503 26.51 10.98 -27.48
C ILE A 503 25.89 9.75 -28.16
N ARG A 504 24.98 9.07 -27.45
CA ARG A 504 24.16 8.01 -28.05
C ARG A 504 22.97 8.65 -28.77
N SER A 505 23.10 8.81 -30.08
CA SER A 505 21.97 9.24 -30.92
C SER A 505 20.81 8.21 -30.91
N ARG A 506 19.60 8.71 -31.16
CA ARG A 506 18.40 7.98 -31.57
C ARG A 506 17.74 8.80 -32.68
N PHE A 507 18.09 8.58 -33.94
CA PHE A 507 17.47 9.30 -35.05
C PHE A 507 16.18 8.62 -35.54
N THR A 508 15.12 8.71 -34.73
CA THR A 508 13.73 8.33 -35.08
C THR A 508 13.10 9.37 -36.02
N ASP A 509 13.66 9.46 -37.23
CA ASP A 509 13.23 10.24 -38.42
C ASP A 509 12.97 11.76 -38.30
N SER A 510 12.93 12.35 -37.10
CA SER A 510 12.94 13.81 -36.85
C SER A 510 14.27 14.50 -37.19
N LYS A 511 15.04 13.88 -38.11
CA LYS A 511 16.44 14.14 -38.51
C LYS A 511 16.78 15.62 -38.63
N ARG A 512 15.90 16.46 -39.19
CA ARG A 512 16.17 17.90 -39.39
C ARG A 512 16.39 18.67 -38.08
N ARG A 513 15.58 18.45 -37.03
CA ARG A 513 15.75 19.14 -35.73
C ARG A 513 16.97 18.59 -34.99
N GLY A 514 17.15 17.27 -35.01
CA GLY A 514 18.28 16.61 -34.33
C GLY A 514 19.66 16.95 -34.89
N MET A 515 19.81 17.01 -36.22
CA MET A 515 21.11 17.30 -36.85
C MET A 515 21.56 18.74 -36.56
N VAL A 516 20.69 19.74 -36.67
CA VAL A 516 21.04 21.16 -36.41
C VAL A 516 21.48 21.38 -34.96
N ALA A 517 20.80 20.75 -34.00
CA ALA A 517 21.20 20.83 -32.59
C ALA A 517 22.53 20.10 -32.31
N LEU A 518 22.88 19.06 -33.08
CA LEU A 518 24.18 18.37 -32.99
C LEU A 518 25.31 19.19 -33.64
N GLU A 519 25.04 19.87 -34.75
CA GLU A 519 25.96 20.83 -35.38
C GLU A 519 26.31 21.98 -34.42
N GLU A 520 25.34 22.49 -33.66
CA GLU A 520 25.59 23.51 -32.63
C GLU A 520 26.45 22.98 -31.46
N LEU A 521 26.21 21.75 -30.99
CA LEU A 521 27.11 21.12 -30.00
C LEU A 521 28.54 20.97 -30.52
N GLN A 522 28.71 20.57 -31.78
CA GLN A 522 30.03 20.50 -32.42
C GLN A 522 30.66 21.90 -32.53
N ARG A 523 29.89 22.94 -32.90
CA ARG A 523 30.33 24.34 -32.94
C ARG A 523 30.83 24.83 -31.58
N MET A 524 30.13 24.51 -30.48
CA MET A 524 30.53 24.86 -29.12
C MET A 524 31.84 24.14 -28.69
N ALA A 525 32.00 22.87 -29.06
CA ALA A 525 33.23 22.12 -28.81
C ALA A 525 34.41 22.67 -29.62
N ASP A 526 34.22 22.97 -30.90
CA ASP A 526 35.25 23.54 -31.78
C ASP A 526 35.65 24.96 -31.37
N GLU A 527 34.69 25.77 -30.93
CA GLU A 527 34.96 27.08 -30.33
C GLU A 527 35.80 26.95 -29.04
N THR A 528 35.49 25.98 -28.18
CA THR A 528 36.26 25.71 -26.96
C THR A 528 37.66 25.19 -27.28
N ASN A 529 37.79 24.28 -28.25
CA ASN A 529 39.07 23.79 -28.74
C ASN A 529 39.91 24.92 -29.35
N LYS A 530 39.33 25.81 -30.15
CA LYS A 530 40.01 26.98 -30.73
C LYS A 530 40.57 27.95 -29.69
N HIS A 531 39.95 28.05 -28.51
CA HIS A 531 40.42 28.91 -27.42
C HIS A 531 41.48 28.27 -26.50
N PHE A 532 41.50 26.94 -26.36
CA PHE A 532 42.29 26.28 -25.29
C PHE A 532 43.14 25.07 -25.73
N ALA A 533 42.91 24.48 -26.91
CA ALA A 533 43.73 23.37 -27.39
C ALA A 533 45.09 23.86 -27.90
N VAL A 534 46.13 23.04 -27.71
CA VAL A 534 47.50 23.33 -28.13
C VAL A 534 47.88 22.39 -29.28
N PRO A 535 48.50 22.87 -30.38
CA PRO A 535 48.96 22.01 -31.46
C PRO A 535 49.84 20.86 -30.96
N GLY A 536 49.42 19.62 -31.23
CA GLY A 536 50.08 18.40 -30.78
C GLY A 536 49.60 17.82 -29.44
N GLU A 537 48.80 18.53 -28.65
CA GLU A 537 48.27 18.04 -27.35
C GLU A 537 46.85 17.48 -27.42
N GLY A 538 46.27 17.39 -28.62
CA GLY A 538 44.88 16.98 -28.84
C GLY A 538 43.84 18.03 -28.40
N PRO A 539 42.54 17.72 -28.54
CA PRO A 539 41.46 18.60 -28.11
C PRO A 539 41.37 18.73 -26.57
N VAL A 540 40.65 19.75 -26.12
CA VAL A 540 40.16 19.88 -24.73
C VAL A 540 38.70 19.44 -24.59
N VAL A 541 37.91 19.47 -25.68
CA VAL A 541 36.58 18.87 -25.77
C VAL A 541 36.57 17.90 -26.95
N LYS A 542 36.36 16.62 -26.68
CA LYS A 542 36.20 15.57 -27.70
C LYS A 542 34.77 15.04 -27.67
N ILE A 543 34.00 15.28 -28.73
CA ILE A 543 32.71 14.63 -28.95
C ILE A 543 32.96 13.29 -29.64
N VAL A 544 32.22 12.25 -29.25
CA VAL A 544 32.12 10.98 -29.97
C VAL A 544 30.64 10.66 -30.19
N VAL A 545 30.20 10.74 -31.45
CA VAL A 545 28.84 10.38 -31.88
C VAL A 545 28.90 9.02 -32.56
N GLU A 546 28.67 7.96 -31.80
CA GLU A 546 28.68 6.58 -32.30
C GLU A 546 27.54 5.76 -31.67
N GLU A 547 26.90 4.89 -32.46
CA GLU A 547 26.20 3.73 -31.90
C GLU A 547 27.24 2.78 -31.27
N THR A 548 27.55 3.10 -30.02
CA THR A 548 28.71 2.59 -29.31
C THR A 548 28.42 1.18 -28.81
N SER A 549 29.21 0.18 -29.24
CA SER A 549 29.09 -1.18 -28.69
C SER A 549 29.26 -1.17 -27.17
N ARG A 550 28.66 -2.14 -26.47
CA ARG A 550 28.69 -2.15 -25.01
C ARG A 550 30.13 -2.21 -24.48
N GLU A 551 31.02 -2.90 -25.17
CA GLU A 551 32.44 -3.04 -24.85
C GLU A 551 33.16 -1.69 -25.00
N LYS A 552 32.90 -0.95 -26.09
CA LYS A 552 33.38 0.43 -26.24
C LYS A 552 32.89 1.32 -25.10
N GLN A 553 31.61 1.21 -24.71
CA GLN A 553 31.03 2.01 -23.62
C GLN A 553 31.70 1.71 -22.27
N LEU A 554 31.99 0.44 -21.96
CA LEU A 554 32.67 0.10 -20.70
C LEU A 554 34.12 0.58 -20.68
N GLY A 555 34.83 0.51 -21.83
CA GLY A 555 36.20 1.04 -21.94
C GLY A 555 36.27 2.56 -21.80
N VAL A 556 35.17 3.27 -22.09
CA VAL A 556 35.04 4.71 -21.82
C VAL A 556 34.91 4.99 -20.33
N LEU A 557 34.01 4.27 -19.64
CA LEU A 557 33.80 4.47 -18.20
C LEU A 557 35.07 4.12 -17.42
N LEU A 558 35.72 3.00 -17.73
CA LEU A 558 37.00 2.58 -17.13
C LEU A 558 38.18 3.55 -17.44
N ALA A 559 38.08 4.36 -18.49
CA ALA A 559 39.06 5.40 -18.81
C ALA A 559 38.72 6.78 -18.22
N THR A 560 37.59 6.94 -17.56
CA THR A 560 37.16 8.20 -16.94
C THR A 560 37.82 8.37 -15.58
N ASP A 561 38.11 9.61 -15.16
CA ASP A 561 38.46 9.94 -13.77
C ASP A 561 37.25 10.54 -13.05
N ILE A 562 36.57 11.47 -13.73
CA ILE A 562 35.44 12.23 -13.21
C ILE A 562 34.26 12.05 -14.17
N LEU A 563 33.20 11.37 -13.73
CA LEU A 563 31.93 11.35 -14.45
C LEU A 563 31.21 12.69 -14.24
N LEU A 564 30.74 13.31 -15.32
CA LEU A 564 29.94 14.53 -15.27
C LEU A 564 28.55 14.31 -15.89
N ASP A 565 27.51 14.22 -15.07
CA ASP A 565 26.10 14.22 -15.48
C ASP A 565 25.45 15.57 -15.13
N THR A 566 24.94 16.27 -16.15
CA THR A 566 24.24 17.56 -16.03
C THR A 566 22.81 17.50 -16.55
N SER A 567 22.17 16.32 -16.51
CA SER A 567 20.81 16.13 -16.99
C SER A 567 19.85 17.08 -16.28
N THR A 568 19.08 17.86 -17.04
CA THR A 568 18.17 18.88 -16.50
C THR A 568 16.86 18.29 -15.99
N ASN A 569 16.47 17.10 -16.45
CA ASN A 569 15.48 16.21 -15.82
C ASN A 569 15.57 14.79 -16.41
N ASP A 570 16.03 13.77 -15.66
CA ASP A 570 16.03 12.37 -16.13
C ASP A 570 15.46 11.41 -15.06
N GLY A 571 14.58 10.50 -15.50
CA GLY A 571 13.91 9.50 -14.67
C GLY A 571 14.90 8.67 -13.84
N LEU A 572 15.83 7.99 -14.51
CA LEU A 572 16.92 7.27 -13.84
C LEU A 572 18.11 7.11 -14.80
N ASN A 573 19.13 7.96 -14.66
CA ASN A 573 20.39 7.75 -15.38
C ASN A 573 21.12 6.52 -14.81
N LEU A 574 21.29 5.49 -15.63
CA LEU A 574 22.06 4.30 -15.27
C LEU A 574 23.58 4.49 -15.37
N ILE A 575 24.07 5.55 -16.01
CA ILE A 575 25.52 5.75 -16.25
C ILE A 575 26.32 5.88 -14.94
N PRO A 576 25.91 6.65 -13.91
CA PRO A 576 26.57 6.65 -12.61
C PRO A 576 26.73 5.26 -11.98
N PHE A 577 25.69 4.42 -12.01
CA PHE A 577 25.76 3.03 -11.52
C PHE A 577 26.77 2.20 -12.33
N ASN A 578 26.81 2.35 -13.65
CA ASN A 578 27.79 1.66 -14.50
C ASN A 578 29.23 2.16 -14.26
N PHE A 579 29.41 3.43 -13.89
CA PHE A 579 30.70 4.04 -13.57
C PHE A 579 31.23 3.56 -12.21
N TYR A 580 30.40 3.50 -11.17
CA TYR A 580 30.79 2.88 -9.89
C TYR A 580 31.19 1.40 -10.04
N ALA A 581 30.56 0.67 -10.96
CA ALA A 581 30.99 -0.67 -11.31
C ALA A 581 32.31 -0.71 -12.10
N ALA A 582 32.58 0.25 -12.99
CA ALA A 582 33.84 0.33 -13.74
C ALA A 582 35.06 0.53 -12.82
N HIS A 583 34.91 1.33 -11.76
CA HIS A 583 35.97 1.66 -10.81
C HIS A 583 36.02 0.72 -9.58
N SER A 584 35.33 -0.42 -9.60
CA SER A 584 35.25 -1.37 -8.48
C SER A 584 36.57 -2.10 -8.14
N GLN A 585 37.68 -1.73 -8.77
CA GLN A 585 39.02 -2.27 -8.51
C GLN A 585 40.05 -1.20 -8.11
N ASP A 586 39.82 0.08 -8.48
CA ASP A 586 40.73 1.19 -8.17
C ASP A 586 40.20 2.13 -7.08
N HIS A 587 38.89 2.10 -6.82
CA HIS A 587 38.15 2.96 -5.90
C HIS A 587 38.38 4.47 -6.12
N GLN A 588 38.69 4.88 -7.35
CA GLN A 588 39.09 6.24 -7.72
C GLN A 588 38.10 6.97 -8.64
N GLY A 589 36.98 6.35 -9.03
CA GLY A 589 35.94 7.03 -9.80
C GLY A 589 35.20 8.12 -8.99
N VAL A 590 35.29 9.39 -9.41
CA VAL A 590 34.50 10.50 -8.85
C VAL A 590 33.31 10.80 -9.75
N ALA A 591 32.12 10.99 -9.19
CA ALA A 591 30.93 11.37 -9.96
C ALA A 591 30.38 12.73 -9.51
N LEU A 592 30.14 13.62 -10.48
CA LEU A 592 29.25 14.77 -10.37
C LEU A 592 27.92 14.37 -11.03
N ILE A 593 26.83 14.45 -10.28
CA ILE A 593 25.49 14.05 -10.74
C ILE A 593 24.47 15.16 -10.53
N SER A 594 23.58 15.33 -11.49
CA SER A 594 22.50 16.31 -11.40
C SER A 594 21.50 15.94 -10.30
N GLU A 595 21.10 16.92 -9.48
CA GLU A 595 20.00 16.77 -8.52
C GLU A 595 18.63 16.56 -9.20
N PHE A 596 18.51 16.85 -10.50
CA PHE A 596 17.32 16.58 -11.32
C PHE A 596 17.34 15.20 -11.98
N CYS A 597 18.22 14.30 -11.54
CA CYS A 597 18.29 12.93 -12.00
C CYS A 597 17.94 11.98 -10.87
N GLY A 598 17.06 10.99 -11.11
CA GLY A 598 16.60 10.06 -10.07
C GLY A 598 17.71 9.25 -9.38
N CYS A 599 18.89 9.09 -9.98
CA CYS A 599 20.02 8.45 -9.31
C CYS A 599 20.55 9.27 -8.12
N SER A 600 20.32 10.59 -8.09
CA SER A 600 20.76 11.48 -7.01
C SER A 600 19.98 11.30 -5.71
N SER A 601 18.80 10.65 -5.71
CA SER A 601 18.11 10.29 -4.46
C SER A 601 18.81 9.12 -3.75
N VAL A 602 19.62 8.34 -4.46
CA VAL A 602 20.24 7.08 -4.02
C VAL A 602 21.75 7.23 -3.79
N LEU A 603 22.44 7.88 -4.73
CA LEU A 603 23.88 8.10 -4.69
C LEU A 603 24.18 9.32 -3.80
N THR A 604 24.95 9.11 -2.73
CA THR A 604 25.17 10.05 -1.62
C THR A 604 26.64 10.23 -1.24
N GLY A 605 27.58 9.60 -1.93
CA GLY A 605 29.01 9.94 -1.95
C GLY A 605 29.35 10.90 -3.10
N ALA A 606 28.66 10.73 -4.24
CA ALA A 606 28.72 11.59 -5.41
C ALA A 606 28.46 13.08 -5.10
N PHE A 607 29.09 13.95 -5.89
CA PHE A 607 28.88 15.39 -5.85
C PHE A 607 27.54 15.72 -6.52
N LYS A 608 26.53 16.05 -5.72
CA LYS A 608 25.25 16.53 -6.24
C LYS A 608 25.41 17.97 -6.75
N ILE A 609 25.04 18.21 -8.00
CA ILE A 609 25.13 19.51 -8.64
C ILE A 609 23.76 19.96 -9.16
N ASN A 610 23.47 21.25 -9.02
CA ASN A 610 22.41 21.91 -9.77
C ASN A 610 23.02 22.41 -11.10
N PRO A 611 22.71 21.82 -12.26
CA PRO A 611 23.30 22.23 -13.54
C PRO A 611 22.98 23.68 -13.93
N TRP A 612 21.85 24.24 -13.48
CA TRP A 612 21.47 25.63 -13.72
C TRP A 612 22.31 26.62 -12.89
N ASN A 613 22.71 26.24 -11.67
CA ASN A 613 23.69 26.98 -10.88
C ASN A 613 25.12 26.74 -11.42
N THR A 614 25.40 27.27 -12.60
CA THR A 614 26.68 27.08 -13.30
C THR A 614 27.90 27.36 -12.42
N GLY A 615 27.85 28.39 -11.55
CA GLY A 615 28.92 28.70 -10.61
C GLY A 615 29.16 27.61 -9.57
N GLY A 616 28.10 27.00 -9.03
CA GLY A 616 28.20 25.82 -8.16
C GLY A 616 28.84 24.62 -8.87
N VAL A 617 28.54 24.41 -10.16
CA VAL A 617 29.18 23.35 -10.97
C VAL A 617 30.67 23.62 -11.18
N LEU A 618 31.10 24.89 -11.35
CA LEU A 618 32.52 25.22 -11.44
C LEU A 618 33.28 24.88 -10.16
N THR A 619 32.71 25.21 -8.99
CA THR A 619 33.28 24.87 -7.68
C THR A 619 33.34 23.35 -7.48
N ALA A 620 32.29 22.63 -7.81
CA ALA A 620 32.25 21.17 -7.68
C ALA A 620 33.27 20.47 -8.61
N LEU A 621 33.52 21.02 -9.80
CA LEU A 621 34.59 20.55 -10.70
C LEU A 621 35.98 20.81 -10.11
N ASP A 622 36.24 22.01 -9.57
CA ASP A 622 37.51 22.37 -8.93
C ASP A 622 37.81 21.48 -7.71
N GLU A 623 36.81 21.24 -6.86
CA GLU A 623 36.89 20.32 -5.71
C GLU A 623 37.14 18.88 -6.17
N ALA A 624 36.39 18.36 -7.13
CA ALA A 624 36.53 16.98 -7.63
C ALA A 624 37.85 16.71 -8.37
N ILE A 625 38.47 17.73 -8.98
CA ILE A 625 39.82 17.65 -9.58
C ILE A 625 40.92 17.72 -8.51
N SER A 626 40.63 18.36 -7.37
CA SER A 626 41.60 18.64 -6.30
C SER A 626 41.46 17.75 -5.06
N ILE A 627 40.53 16.79 -5.08
CA ILE A 627 40.20 15.89 -3.98
C ILE A 627 41.38 15.01 -3.55
N THR A 628 41.45 14.67 -2.25
CA THR A 628 42.44 13.69 -1.77
C THR A 628 42.04 12.27 -2.17
N LYS A 629 43.00 11.33 -2.21
CA LYS A 629 42.70 9.93 -2.55
C LYS A 629 41.88 9.25 -1.46
N GLU A 630 42.03 9.72 -0.25
CA GLU A 630 41.37 9.28 0.97
C GLU A 630 39.87 9.66 0.92
N ASP A 631 39.55 10.94 0.69
CA ASP A 631 38.17 11.42 0.54
C ASP A 631 37.48 10.80 -0.70
N GLN A 632 38.24 10.66 -1.79
CA GLN A 632 37.81 10.01 -3.04
C GLN A 632 37.40 8.56 -2.80
N ALA A 633 38.22 7.78 -2.08
CA ALA A 633 37.93 6.39 -1.76
C ALA A 633 36.75 6.25 -0.77
N GLU A 634 36.63 7.13 0.23
CA GLU A 634 35.48 7.10 1.16
C GLU A 634 34.15 7.35 0.43
N ARG A 635 34.10 8.42 -0.37
CA ARG A 635 32.93 8.76 -1.21
C ARG A 635 32.62 7.65 -2.20
N PHE A 636 33.64 7.04 -2.80
CA PHE A 636 33.47 5.91 -3.72
C PHE A 636 32.84 4.71 -3.02
N LEU A 637 33.40 4.27 -1.89
CA LEU A 637 32.95 3.08 -1.16
C LEU A 637 31.51 3.21 -0.66
N LYS A 638 31.08 4.42 -0.28
CA LYS A 638 29.70 4.71 0.15
C LYS A 638 28.67 4.36 -0.93
N ASP A 639 28.89 4.82 -2.15
CA ASP A 639 27.97 4.58 -3.26
C ASP A 639 28.20 3.20 -3.89
N HIS A 640 29.45 2.75 -4.01
CA HIS A 640 29.78 1.42 -4.51
C HIS A 640 29.17 0.29 -3.67
N SER A 641 29.16 0.43 -2.34
CA SER A 641 28.48 -0.49 -1.42
C SER A 641 26.99 -0.61 -1.74
N TYR A 642 26.31 0.52 -2.00
CA TYR A 642 24.92 0.49 -2.45
C TYR A 642 24.79 -0.20 -3.82
N VAL A 643 25.53 0.26 -4.83
CA VAL A 643 25.41 -0.23 -6.23
C VAL A 643 25.72 -1.72 -6.36
N SER A 644 26.64 -2.26 -5.56
CA SER A 644 26.97 -3.69 -5.54
C SER A 644 25.99 -4.54 -4.70
N SER A 645 25.27 -3.94 -3.75
CA SER A 645 24.23 -4.64 -2.97
C SER A 645 22.93 -4.89 -3.73
N GLN A 646 22.59 -4.04 -4.71
CA GLN A 646 21.35 -4.13 -5.48
C GLN A 646 21.53 -4.98 -6.74
N THR A 647 20.83 -6.13 -6.79
CA THR A 647 20.83 -7.00 -7.97
C THR A 647 19.54 -6.89 -8.78
N LEU A 648 19.65 -7.05 -10.10
CA LEU A 648 18.49 -7.17 -11.00
C LEU A 648 17.53 -8.29 -10.57
N VAL A 649 18.07 -9.41 -10.05
CA VAL A 649 17.30 -10.57 -9.57
C VAL A 649 16.40 -10.18 -8.40
N GLN A 650 16.92 -9.45 -7.41
CA GLN A 650 16.13 -8.92 -6.29
C GLN A 650 15.07 -7.92 -6.76
N TRP A 651 15.41 -6.99 -7.66
CA TRP A 651 14.45 -6.02 -8.22
C TRP A 651 13.29 -6.70 -8.94
N VAL A 652 13.58 -7.73 -9.77
CA VAL A 652 12.54 -8.54 -10.43
C VAL A 652 11.68 -9.29 -9.41
N HIS A 653 12.31 -10.05 -8.50
CA HIS A 653 11.55 -10.84 -7.50
C HIS A 653 10.68 -9.93 -6.64
N LYS A 654 11.19 -8.77 -6.20
CA LYS A 654 10.44 -7.76 -5.43
C LYS A 654 9.22 -7.27 -6.19
N ASN A 655 9.37 -6.76 -7.42
CA ASN A 655 8.25 -6.23 -8.20
C ASN A 655 7.22 -7.30 -8.61
N LEU A 656 7.67 -8.52 -8.96
CA LEU A 656 6.75 -9.61 -9.26
C LEU A 656 6.04 -10.15 -8.00
N SER A 657 6.71 -10.19 -6.84
CA SER A 657 6.09 -10.54 -5.56
C SER A 657 5.06 -9.50 -5.15
N GLU A 658 5.34 -8.20 -5.24
CA GLU A 658 4.34 -7.15 -5.00
C GLU A 658 3.16 -7.29 -5.97
N LEU A 659 3.40 -7.54 -7.26
CA LEU A 659 2.34 -7.78 -8.26
C LEU A 659 1.49 -9.01 -7.91
N LYS A 660 2.10 -10.12 -7.49
CA LYS A 660 1.40 -11.33 -7.00
C LYS A 660 0.64 -11.05 -5.69
N VAL A 661 1.19 -10.22 -4.81
CA VAL A 661 0.51 -9.72 -3.60
C VAL A 661 -0.64 -8.79 -3.95
N THR A 662 -0.70 -8.12 -5.10
CA THR A 662 -1.92 -7.43 -5.55
C THR A 662 -3.07 -8.38 -5.91
N LYS A 663 -2.77 -9.62 -6.34
CA LYS A 663 -3.78 -10.70 -6.43
C LYS A 663 -4.14 -11.19 -5.03
N SER A 664 -3.16 -11.52 -4.18
CA SER A 664 -3.41 -12.03 -2.82
C SER A 664 -3.94 -11.00 -1.81
N SER A 665 -3.90 -9.70 -2.08
CA SER A 665 -4.57 -8.68 -1.25
C SER A 665 -6.07 -8.62 -1.51
N SER A 666 -6.57 -9.26 -2.58
CA SER A 666 -8.00 -9.66 -2.63
C SER A 666 -8.34 -10.74 -1.60
N LEU A 667 -7.35 -11.43 -1.00
CA LEU A 667 -7.52 -12.33 0.15
C LEU A 667 -7.33 -11.63 1.50
N ILE A 668 -6.61 -10.50 1.56
CA ILE A 668 -6.75 -9.56 2.68
C ILE A 668 -8.19 -9.01 2.69
N ALA A 669 -8.70 -8.65 1.51
CA ALA A 669 -10.11 -8.35 1.29
C ALA A 669 -11.06 -9.58 1.26
N ALA A 670 -10.57 -10.81 1.42
CA ALA A 670 -11.47 -11.94 1.72
C ALA A 670 -12.00 -11.89 3.17
N ARG A 671 -11.64 -10.83 3.93
CA ARG A 671 -12.28 -10.41 5.18
C ARG A 671 -13.15 -9.16 5.01
N THR A 672 -13.35 -8.64 3.78
CA THR A 672 -14.22 -7.50 3.45
C THR A 672 -14.48 -7.43 1.94
N SER A 673 -15.61 -7.96 1.47
CA SER A 673 -15.87 -8.23 0.04
C SER A 673 -15.67 -7.00 -0.86
N MET A 674 -14.58 -6.99 -1.66
CA MET A 674 -14.24 -5.91 -2.60
C MET A 674 -15.19 -5.83 -3.79
N ALA A 675 -15.79 -6.96 -4.19
CA ALA A 675 -17.09 -6.89 -4.82
C ALA A 675 -18.09 -6.48 -3.72
N GLY A 676 -18.36 -5.17 -3.60
CA GLY A 676 -19.37 -4.65 -2.68
C GLY A 676 -20.67 -5.45 -2.83
N PRO A 677 -21.35 -5.75 -1.71
CA PRO A 677 -22.14 -6.97 -1.49
C PRO A 677 -23.25 -7.24 -2.52
N PRO A 678 -23.87 -8.44 -2.54
CA PRO A 678 -25.01 -8.69 -3.41
C PRO A 678 -26.16 -7.71 -3.15
N HIS A 679 -26.96 -7.45 -4.17
CA HIS A 679 -28.18 -6.65 -4.03
C HIS A 679 -29.13 -7.34 -3.06
N ILE A 680 -29.76 -6.57 -2.16
CA ILE A 680 -30.67 -7.12 -1.16
C ILE A 680 -31.86 -7.84 -1.83
N GLN A 681 -32.18 -9.04 -1.33
CA GLN A 681 -33.30 -9.84 -1.79
C GLN A 681 -34.54 -9.51 -0.97
N GLU A 682 -35.27 -8.46 -1.38
CA GLU A 682 -36.42 -7.94 -0.62
C GLU A 682 -37.46 -9.02 -0.25
N GLU A 683 -37.72 -9.98 -1.14
CA GLU A 683 -38.70 -11.04 -0.89
C GLU A 683 -38.25 -12.00 0.23
N GLU A 684 -36.95 -12.25 0.36
CA GLU A 684 -36.39 -13.04 1.46
C GLU A 684 -36.56 -12.30 2.79
N VAL A 685 -36.21 -11.00 2.83
CA VAL A 685 -36.37 -10.16 4.02
C VAL A 685 -37.84 -10.12 4.47
N VAL A 686 -38.76 -9.89 3.53
CA VAL A 686 -40.21 -9.84 3.81
C VAL A 686 -40.77 -11.23 4.21
N SER A 687 -40.24 -12.31 3.65
CA SER A 687 -40.61 -13.68 4.03
C SER A 687 -40.15 -14.02 5.46
N ALA A 688 -38.87 -13.78 5.77
CA ALA A 688 -38.30 -13.98 7.10
C ALA A 688 -39.02 -13.11 8.16
N TYR A 689 -39.28 -11.83 7.84
CA TYR A 689 -40.04 -10.92 8.70
C TYR A 689 -41.42 -11.49 9.08
N ARG A 690 -42.18 -12.02 8.10
CA ARG A 690 -43.52 -12.60 8.33
C ARG A 690 -43.50 -13.80 9.28
N ASN A 691 -42.43 -14.61 9.21
CA ASN A 691 -42.30 -15.83 10.02
C ASN A 691 -41.76 -15.56 11.44
N ALA A 692 -41.02 -14.45 11.63
CA ALA A 692 -40.49 -14.02 12.92
C ALA A 692 -41.56 -13.44 13.87
N LYS A 693 -41.37 -13.65 15.19
CA LYS A 693 -42.27 -13.19 16.26
C LYS A 693 -41.67 -12.06 17.09
N LYS A 694 -40.35 -12.07 17.29
CA LYS A 694 -39.54 -10.98 17.87
C LYS A 694 -38.54 -10.48 16.83
N ARG A 695 -38.56 -9.17 16.55
CA ARG A 695 -37.81 -8.55 15.45
C ARG A 695 -37.09 -7.30 15.94
N ALA A 696 -35.78 -7.19 15.71
CA ALA A 696 -35.02 -5.96 15.91
C ALA A 696 -34.78 -5.27 14.57
N ILE A 697 -34.98 -3.95 14.51
CA ILE A 697 -34.77 -3.12 13.33
C ILE A 697 -33.92 -1.92 13.74
N PHE A 698 -32.68 -1.89 13.25
CA PHE A 698 -31.71 -0.81 13.47
C PHE A 698 -31.54 -0.03 12.16
N LEU A 699 -31.71 1.29 12.23
CA LEU A 699 -31.58 2.17 11.08
C LEU A 699 -30.67 3.33 11.47
N ASP A 700 -29.63 3.61 10.70
CA ASP A 700 -29.03 4.93 10.73
C ASP A 700 -30.00 5.99 10.16
N ASN A 701 -29.75 7.27 10.42
CA ASN A 701 -30.53 8.39 9.88
C ASN A 701 -29.92 9.00 8.59
N GLU A 702 -28.70 9.52 8.67
CA GLU A 702 -28.08 10.40 7.67
C GLU A 702 -27.65 9.70 6.37
N GLY A 703 -28.45 9.79 5.31
CA GLY A 703 -28.20 9.10 4.03
C GLY A 703 -28.79 7.69 4.00
N THR A 704 -29.34 7.23 5.12
CA THR A 704 -30.01 5.94 5.25
C THR A 704 -31.53 6.08 5.11
N ILE A 705 -32.20 6.80 6.03
CA ILE A 705 -33.65 7.08 5.96
C ILE A 705 -33.98 8.55 5.71
N ALA A 706 -33.06 9.46 5.96
CA ALA A 706 -33.11 10.84 5.49
C ALA A 706 -32.16 10.98 4.30
N ALA A 707 -32.68 11.34 3.12
CA ALA A 707 -31.85 11.45 1.92
C ALA A 707 -30.78 12.54 2.09
N LYS A 708 -29.51 12.23 1.75
CA LYS A 708 -28.44 13.22 1.74
C LYS A 708 -28.73 14.29 0.69
N ALA A 709 -29.17 15.47 1.15
CA ALA A 709 -29.34 16.63 0.30
C ALA A 709 -28.02 16.93 -0.43
N GLY A 710 -28.05 16.92 -1.76
CA GLY A 710 -26.94 17.43 -2.56
C GLY A 710 -26.72 18.91 -2.26
N TRP A 711 -25.47 19.35 -2.23
CA TRP A 711 -25.05 20.71 -1.86
C TRP A 711 -25.69 21.79 -2.74
N GLN A 712 -26.89 22.23 -2.38
CA GLN A 712 -27.55 23.41 -2.93
C GLN A 712 -27.44 24.56 -1.93
N MET A 713 -26.71 25.61 -2.30
CA MET A 713 -26.76 26.87 -1.59
C MET A 713 -28.17 27.46 -1.65
N GLN A 714 -28.92 27.35 -0.55
CA GLN A 714 -30.04 28.24 -0.29
C GLN A 714 -29.49 29.49 0.40
N SER A 715 -29.78 30.68 -0.15
CA SER A 715 -29.35 31.95 0.42
C SER A 715 -30.09 32.25 1.73
N GLY A 716 -29.53 31.81 2.85
CA GLY A 716 -30.05 31.99 4.21
C GLY A 716 -29.04 32.63 5.16
N ASN A 717 -29.50 33.17 6.28
CA ASN A 717 -28.68 34.00 7.17
C ASN A 717 -27.57 33.23 7.91
N MET A 718 -26.42 33.91 8.04
CA MET A 718 -25.15 33.50 8.69
C MET A 718 -25.24 33.28 10.23
N MET A 719 -26.41 32.97 10.77
CA MET A 719 -26.66 32.76 12.21
C MET A 719 -27.34 31.42 12.53
N SER A 720 -27.60 30.57 11.53
CA SER A 720 -28.26 29.26 11.69
C SER A 720 -27.29 28.06 11.58
N LEU A 721 -26.02 28.28 11.95
CA LEU A 721 -24.90 27.33 11.87
C LEU A 721 -24.97 26.16 12.89
N GLN A 722 -26.14 25.52 13.01
CA GLN A 722 -26.39 24.38 13.92
C GLN A 722 -27.28 23.27 13.32
N LYS A 723 -27.80 23.41 12.09
CA LYS A 723 -28.74 22.44 11.47
C LYS A 723 -28.32 21.98 10.07
N GLU A 724 -27.12 21.42 9.95
CA GLU A 724 -26.62 20.77 8.72
C GLU A 724 -27.04 19.30 8.62
N GLY A 725 -28.33 19.04 8.72
CA GLY A 725 -28.92 17.71 8.57
C GLY A 725 -30.41 17.81 8.31
N THR A 726 -30.93 16.95 7.44
CA THR A 726 -32.35 16.88 7.10
C THR A 726 -33.06 15.87 7.99
N PRO A 727 -34.26 16.17 8.53
CA PRO A 727 -35.13 15.12 9.07
C PRO A 727 -35.53 14.13 7.95
N PRO A 728 -35.96 12.91 8.29
CA PRO A 728 -36.63 12.03 7.33
C PRO A 728 -37.86 12.69 6.72
N ASP A 729 -38.23 12.26 5.51
CA ASP A 729 -39.49 12.66 4.87
C ASP A 729 -40.69 12.27 5.76
N PRO A 730 -41.77 13.08 5.86
CA PRO A 730 -42.95 12.74 6.65
C PRO A 730 -43.51 11.34 6.36
N HIS A 731 -43.46 10.88 5.11
CA HIS A 731 -43.89 9.54 4.74
C HIS A 731 -43.00 8.43 5.33
N VAL A 732 -41.73 8.69 5.59
CA VAL A 732 -40.83 7.77 6.30
C VAL A 732 -41.18 7.73 7.79
N LEU A 733 -41.56 8.87 8.39
CA LEU A 733 -42.04 8.90 9.78
C LEU A 733 -43.34 8.10 9.97
N ASP A 734 -44.28 8.19 9.02
CA ASP A 734 -45.50 7.36 9.00
C ASP A 734 -45.18 5.85 8.94
N LEU A 735 -44.17 5.46 8.16
CA LEU A 735 -43.72 4.07 8.05
C LEU A 735 -43.05 3.61 9.36
N LEU A 736 -42.22 4.44 9.99
CA LEU A 736 -41.63 4.14 11.30
C LEU A 736 -42.73 3.96 12.37
N GLN A 737 -43.73 4.84 12.42
CA GLN A 737 -44.86 4.68 13.34
C GLN A 737 -45.64 3.39 13.06
N THR A 738 -45.84 3.03 11.79
CA THR A 738 -46.50 1.79 11.39
C THR A 738 -45.71 0.55 11.83
N LEU A 739 -44.37 0.60 11.78
CA LEU A 739 -43.49 -0.49 12.26
C LEU A 739 -43.48 -0.60 13.78
N VAL A 740 -43.46 0.53 14.50
CA VAL A 740 -43.48 0.58 15.99
C VAL A 740 -44.85 0.15 16.56
N ASN A 741 -45.93 0.25 15.79
CA ASN A 741 -47.26 -0.21 16.19
C ASN A 741 -47.39 -1.75 16.22
N ASP A 742 -46.54 -2.51 15.52
CA ASP A 742 -46.45 -3.97 15.70
C ASP A 742 -45.63 -4.29 16.96
N ARG A 743 -46.29 -4.83 17.99
CA ARG A 743 -45.64 -5.21 19.26
C ARG A 743 -44.59 -6.34 19.13
N GLY A 744 -44.49 -6.99 17.97
CA GLY A 744 -43.38 -7.90 17.65
C GLY A 744 -42.07 -7.20 17.26
N ASN A 745 -42.10 -5.90 17.00
CA ASN A 745 -40.96 -5.10 16.55
C ASN A 745 -40.34 -4.25 17.67
N THR A 746 -39.01 -4.17 17.66
CA THR A 746 -38.24 -3.11 18.29
C THR A 746 -37.52 -2.33 17.20
N VAL A 747 -37.91 -1.07 16.99
CA VAL A 747 -37.27 -0.17 16.02
C VAL A 747 -36.40 0.83 16.75
N VAL A 748 -35.16 1.00 16.32
CA VAL A 748 -34.20 1.97 16.85
C VAL A 748 -33.54 2.74 15.73
N VAL A 749 -33.55 4.07 15.80
CA VAL A 749 -32.79 4.94 14.89
C VAL A 749 -31.51 5.41 15.58
N LEU A 750 -30.38 5.34 14.88
CA LEU A 750 -29.06 5.76 15.34
C LEU A 750 -28.57 6.96 14.52
N SER A 751 -27.85 7.89 15.14
CA SER A 751 -27.22 9.02 14.45
C SER A 751 -26.00 9.57 15.23
N GLY A 752 -25.16 10.34 14.55
CA GLY A 752 -24.11 11.15 15.16
C GLY A 752 -24.59 12.49 15.75
N ARG A 753 -25.86 12.88 15.55
CA ARG A 753 -26.43 14.15 16.06
C ARG A 753 -26.68 14.13 17.56
N THR A 754 -26.84 15.32 18.14
CA THR A 754 -27.19 15.49 19.55
C THR A 754 -28.63 15.03 19.83
N LYS A 755 -28.93 14.78 21.10
CA LYS A 755 -30.25 14.30 21.57
C LYS A 755 -31.38 15.27 21.27
N GLU A 756 -31.11 16.58 21.27
CA GLU A 756 -32.08 17.64 20.98
C GLU A 756 -32.56 17.55 19.53
N VAL A 757 -31.64 17.38 18.58
CA VAL A 757 -31.94 17.25 17.15
C VAL A 757 -32.70 15.96 16.87
N MET A 758 -32.27 14.83 17.47
CA MET A 758 -32.99 13.55 17.36
C MET A 758 -34.39 13.61 17.97
N GLN A 759 -34.56 14.31 19.10
CA GLN A 759 -35.86 14.49 19.73
C GLN A 759 -36.79 15.44 18.95
N GLU A 760 -36.24 16.43 18.24
CA GLU A 760 -37.00 17.28 17.31
C GLU A 760 -37.48 16.50 16.08
N TRP A 761 -36.58 15.80 15.39
CA TRP A 761 -36.91 15.12 14.12
C TRP A 761 -37.87 13.93 14.29
N PHE A 762 -37.76 13.20 15.40
CA PHE A 762 -38.57 12.00 15.65
C PHE A 762 -39.72 12.23 16.64
N SER A 763 -40.04 13.50 16.98
CA SER A 763 -41.10 13.85 17.94
C SER A 763 -42.49 13.31 17.57
N GLY A 764 -42.73 13.02 16.28
CA GLY A 764 -43.99 12.47 15.78
C GLY A 764 -44.13 10.94 15.87
N VAL A 765 -43.10 10.20 16.30
CA VAL A 765 -43.10 8.73 16.29
C VAL A 765 -43.07 8.14 17.71
N ASP A 766 -44.25 7.92 18.29
CA ASP A 766 -44.39 7.37 19.65
C ASP A 766 -43.87 5.93 19.73
N GLY A 767 -42.97 5.70 20.69
CA GLY A 767 -42.42 4.39 21.04
C GLY A 767 -41.13 3.99 20.31
N LEU A 768 -40.61 4.85 19.42
CA LEU A 768 -39.34 4.64 18.73
C LEU A 768 -38.15 4.70 19.70
N GLY A 769 -37.15 3.84 19.51
CA GLY A 769 -35.87 3.96 20.21
C GLY A 769 -34.95 4.92 19.46
N LEU A 770 -34.19 5.76 20.16
CA LEU A 770 -33.26 6.71 19.56
C LEU A 770 -31.87 6.57 20.17
N CYS A 771 -30.82 6.62 19.34
CA CYS A 771 -29.43 6.69 19.77
C CYS A 771 -28.77 7.93 19.17
N ALA A 772 -28.51 8.91 20.03
CA ALA A 772 -27.83 10.16 19.71
C ALA A 772 -26.34 10.08 20.09
N GLU A 773 -25.53 10.91 19.44
CA GLU A 773 -24.06 10.95 19.56
C GLU A 773 -23.41 9.56 19.47
N HIS A 774 -23.72 8.84 18.38
CA HIS A 774 -23.26 7.48 18.11
C HIS A 774 -23.60 6.47 19.23
N GLY A 775 -24.65 6.74 20.03
CA GLY A 775 -25.11 5.84 21.10
C GLY A 775 -24.72 6.25 22.52
N PHE A 776 -24.02 7.36 22.71
CA PHE A 776 -23.75 7.92 24.05
C PHE A 776 -25.04 8.22 24.83
N HIS A 777 -26.04 8.77 24.11
CA HIS A 777 -27.36 9.06 24.61
C HIS A 777 -28.36 8.07 23.99
N ARG A 778 -29.04 7.26 24.81
CA ARG A 778 -30.03 6.27 24.38
C ARG A 778 -31.42 6.56 24.96
N TRP A 779 -32.41 6.73 24.09
CA TRP A 779 -33.84 6.74 24.42
C TRP A 779 -34.40 5.32 24.24
N PRO A 780 -34.98 4.69 25.28
CA PRO A 780 -35.42 3.30 25.18
C PRO A 780 -36.67 3.18 24.28
N PRO A 781 -36.71 2.21 23.34
CA PRO A 781 -37.92 1.90 22.57
C PRO A 781 -39.03 1.36 23.47
N ARG A 782 -40.29 1.44 23.01
CA ARG A 782 -41.51 1.02 23.75
C ARG A 782 -41.42 -0.39 24.35
N THR A 783 -40.72 -1.31 23.67
CA THR A 783 -40.52 -2.70 24.10
C THR A 783 -39.56 -2.87 25.29
N LEU A 784 -38.81 -1.81 25.66
CA LEU A 784 -37.84 -1.76 26.76
C LEU A 784 -38.16 -0.66 27.80
N ALA A 785 -39.29 0.05 27.64
CA ALA A 785 -39.74 1.10 28.54
C ALA A 785 -40.66 0.51 29.63
N CYS A 786 -40.11 0.23 30.81
CA CYS A 786 -40.86 -0.30 31.95
C CYS A 786 -41.73 0.75 32.67
N ASP A 787 -41.38 2.04 32.55
CA ASP A 787 -42.04 3.16 33.23
C ASP A 787 -42.66 4.14 32.22
N MET A 788 -43.74 4.83 32.62
CA MET A 788 -44.47 5.79 31.77
C MET A 788 -43.71 7.10 31.47
N HIS A 789 -42.48 7.24 31.93
CA HIS A 789 -41.58 8.34 31.58
C HIS A 789 -40.29 7.80 30.98
N ALA A 790 -40.30 7.58 29.66
CA ALA A 790 -39.07 7.39 28.91
C ALA A 790 -38.21 8.67 29.01
N ALA A 791 -36.90 8.48 29.20
CA ALA A 791 -35.92 9.54 29.36
C ALA A 791 -34.58 9.10 28.77
N TRP A 792 -33.78 10.08 28.32
CA TRP A 792 -32.44 9.84 27.77
C TRP A 792 -31.50 9.24 28.83
N ARG A 793 -31.11 7.99 28.62
CA ARG A 793 -30.02 7.33 29.37
C ARG A 793 -28.69 7.78 28.77
N SER A 794 -27.69 8.06 29.61
CA SER A 794 -26.35 8.49 29.18
C SER A 794 -25.31 7.54 29.74
N GLU A 795 -24.44 7.00 28.90
CA GLU A 795 -23.48 5.96 29.29
C GLU A 795 -22.19 6.59 29.88
N GLY A 796 -21.75 6.14 31.06
CA GLY A 796 -20.39 6.45 31.57
C GLY A 796 -20.09 7.93 31.87
N MET A 797 -21.01 8.63 32.53
CA MET A 797 -20.78 9.97 33.12
C MET A 797 -20.07 9.87 34.49
N SER A 798 -18.75 9.73 34.45
CA SER A 798 -17.84 10.13 35.53
C SER A 798 -17.06 11.36 35.05
N ASP A 799 -17.03 12.44 35.83
CA ASP A 799 -16.43 13.71 35.39
C ASP A 799 -14.90 13.62 35.16
N ASP A 800 -14.22 12.67 35.81
CA ASP A 800 -12.76 12.49 35.86
C ASP A 800 -12.07 12.12 34.52
N ASN A 801 -12.73 12.29 33.36
CA ASN A 801 -12.17 11.83 32.07
C ASN A 801 -12.55 12.69 30.85
N GLN A 802 -12.50 14.02 31.00
CA GLN A 802 -12.64 14.98 29.89
C GLN A 802 -11.34 15.74 29.53
N GLU A 803 -10.20 15.47 30.19
CA GLU A 803 -8.92 16.15 29.91
C GLU A 803 -8.49 16.07 28.44
N TRP A 804 -8.64 14.89 27.82
CA TRP A 804 -8.35 14.68 26.41
C TRP A 804 -9.13 15.62 25.47
N LYS A 805 -10.35 16.05 25.86
CA LYS A 805 -11.09 17.07 25.10
C LYS A 805 -10.42 18.43 25.19
N ASN A 806 -9.94 18.82 26.37
CA ASN A 806 -9.28 20.12 26.55
C ASN A 806 -7.99 20.17 25.72
N LEU A 807 -7.18 19.10 25.76
CA LEU A 807 -5.99 18.95 24.93
C LEU A 807 -6.32 18.98 23.42
N ALA A 808 -7.36 18.25 22.99
CA ALA A 808 -7.81 18.26 21.60
C ALA A 808 -8.36 19.64 21.17
N VAL A 809 -9.14 20.32 22.02
CA VAL A 809 -9.62 21.70 21.81
C VAL A 809 -8.42 22.64 21.62
N GLU A 810 -7.44 22.61 22.51
CA GLU A 810 -6.28 23.51 22.47
C GLU A 810 -5.45 23.33 21.19
N LEU A 811 -5.26 22.09 20.73
CA LEU A 811 -4.57 21.84 19.46
C LEU A 811 -5.43 22.23 18.26
N ILE A 812 -6.68 21.76 18.17
CA ILE A 812 -7.57 22.05 17.03
C ILE A 812 -7.83 23.56 16.89
N GLN A 813 -7.90 24.31 18.00
CA GLN A 813 -8.00 25.77 17.96
C GLN A 813 -6.85 26.44 17.20
N GLN A 814 -5.64 25.84 17.17
CA GLN A 814 -4.54 26.37 16.38
C GLN A 814 -4.78 26.18 14.88
N TYR A 815 -5.41 25.07 14.48
CA TYR A 815 -5.76 24.77 13.10
C TYR A 815 -6.92 25.65 12.62
N VAL A 816 -7.95 25.86 13.44
CA VAL A 816 -9.01 26.86 13.19
C VAL A 816 -8.45 28.27 13.03
N LYS A 817 -7.46 28.68 13.83
CA LYS A 817 -6.79 29.99 13.72
C LYS A 817 -5.90 30.12 12.47
N ARG A 818 -5.46 29.01 11.86
CA ARG A 818 -4.67 28.98 10.61
C ARG A 818 -5.56 28.90 9.37
N ILE A 819 -6.68 28.18 9.45
CA ILE A 819 -7.52 27.81 8.30
C ILE A 819 -8.89 28.49 8.45
N GLN A 820 -8.97 29.70 7.88
CA GLN A 820 -10.17 30.53 7.86
C GLN A 820 -11.33 29.80 7.18
N GLY A 821 -12.48 29.73 7.86
CA GLY A 821 -13.67 29.00 7.41
C GLY A 821 -13.81 27.59 8.00
N SER A 822 -12.77 27.07 8.68
CA SER A 822 -12.91 25.85 9.50
C SER A 822 -13.43 26.16 10.92
N ILE A 823 -14.09 25.19 11.55
CA ILE A 823 -14.76 25.33 12.86
C ILE A 823 -14.48 24.14 13.80
N ILE A 824 -14.78 24.32 15.08
CA ILE A 824 -14.85 23.25 16.09
C ILE A 824 -16.32 22.95 16.41
N GLU A 825 -16.69 21.67 16.36
CA GLU A 825 -17.94 21.15 16.90
C GLU A 825 -17.62 20.29 18.14
N ALA A 826 -18.08 20.72 19.31
CA ALA A 826 -17.92 19.98 20.57
C ALA A 826 -19.20 19.17 20.87
N LYS A 827 -19.06 17.85 21.04
CA LYS A 827 -20.13 16.91 21.38
C LYS A 827 -19.94 16.40 22.82
N ALA A 828 -20.95 15.75 23.41
CA ALA A 828 -20.82 15.15 24.74
C ALA A 828 -19.85 13.95 24.76
N CYS A 829 -19.74 13.15 23.70
CA CYS A 829 -18.78 12.02 23.60
C CYS A 829 -17.54 12.26 22.71
N ALA A 830 -17.51 13.35 21.93
CA ALA A 830 -16.51 13.59 20.88
C ALA A 830 -16.20 15.09 20.65
N ILE A 831 -15.16 15.39 19.86
CA ILE A 831 -14.88 16.71 19.29
C ILE A 831 -14.49 16.58 17.82
N THR A 832 -15.01 17.46 16.97
CA THR A 832 -14.75 17.48 15.53
C THR A 832 -14.14 18.82 15.09
N TRP A 833 -13.10 18.77 14.27
CA TRP A 833 -12.66 19.87 13.42
C TRP A 833 -13.30 19.72 12.05
N ASN A 834 -14.13 20.68 11.63
CA ASN A 834 -14.83 20.66 10.35
C ASN A 834 -14.27 21.77 9.44
N TYR A 835 -13.87 21.40 8.22
CA TYR A 835 -13.25 22.27 7.21
C TYR A 835 -13.85 22.07 5.80
N ARG A 836 -15.05 21.47 5.70
CA ARG A 836 -15.72 21.17 4.41
C ARG A 836 -15.87 22.38 3.49
N GLU A 837 -16.19 23.54 4.06
CA GLU A 837 -16.44 24.78 3.30
C GLU A 837 -15.16 25.52 2.87
N VAL A 838 -13.97 24.99 3.17
CA VAL A 838 -12.70 25.63 2.80
C VAL A 838 -12.27 25.12 1.43
N GLY A 839 -12.36 25.99 0.42
CA GLY A 839 -12.25 25.67 -1.02
C GLY A 839 -10.89 25.21 -1.56
N ALA A 840 -10.08 24.50 -0.77
CA ALA A 840 -8.77 23.95 -1.14
C ALA A 840 -8.54 22.54 -0.55
N ALA A 841 -9.57 21.68 -0.64
CA ALA A 841 -9.68 20.41 0.08
C ALA A 841 -8.38 19.57 0.10
N GLY A 842 -7.74 19.29 -1.04
CA GLY A 842 -6.56 18.42 -1.10
C GLY A 842 -5.36 18.90 -0.26
N VAL A 843 -5.11 20.21 -0.18
CA VAL A 843 -4.04 20.78 0.66
C VAL A 843 -4.42 20.73 2.14
N ILE A 844 -5.71 20.77 2.45
CA ILE A 844 -6.22 20.74 3.83
C ILE A 844 -6.36 19.30 4.34
N ASP A 845 -6.57 18.34 3.44
CA ASP A 845 -6.51 16.91 3.74
C ASP A 845 -5.09 16.50 4.22
N ASP A 846 -4.01 17.03 3.62
CA ASP A 846 -2.63 16.88 4.14
C ASP A 846 -2.48 17.45 5.56
N VAL A 847 -3.05 18.64 5.81
CA VAL A 847 -3.03 19.30 7.13
C VAL A 847 -3.93 18.56 8.14
N ALA A 848 -4.97 17.86 7.67
CA ALA A 848 -5.82 16.99 8.49
C ALA A 848 -5.11 15.69 8.86
N LEU A 849 -4.28 15.14 7.98
CA LEU A 849 -3.37 14.03 8.29
C LEU A 849 -2.26 14.46 9.27
N GLU A 850 -1.73 15.68 9.13
CA GLU A 850 -0.82 16.29 10.12
C GLU A 850 -1.50 16.39 11.51
N LEU A 851 -2.70 16.98 11.57
CA LEU A 851 -3.49 17.08 12.81
C LEU A 851 -3.81 15.70 13.40
N MET A 852 -4.19 14.72 12.57
CA MET A 852 -4.45 13.36 13.04
C MET A 852 -3.21 12.75 13.71
N ARG A 853 -2.03 12.89 13.08
CA ARG A 853 -0.76 12.39 13.64
C ARG A 853 -0.39 13.06 14.97
N PHE A 854 -0.71 14.34 15.14
CA PHE A 854 -0.52 15.03 16.42
C PHE A 854 -1.58 14.67 17.47
N LEU A 855 -2.79 14.26 17.08
CA LEU A 855 -3.84 13.79 18.00
C LEU A 855 -3.78 12.27 18.29
N ASP A 856 -2.95 11.51 17.58
CA ASP A 856 -2.96 10.04 17.57
C ASP A 856 -2.76 9.41 18.97
N PRO A 857 -3.75 8.68 19.53
CA PRO A 857 -3.63 8.06 20.85
C PRO A 857 -2.80 6.77 20.84
N GLU A 858 -2.55 6.15 19.68
CA GLU A 858 -1.72 4.94 19.56
C GLU A 858 -0.24 5.30 19.33
N SER A 859 0.08 6.53 18.88
CA SER A 859 1.46 7.05 18.77
C SER A 859 2.02 7.51 20.12
N PRO A 860 3.25 7.09 20.53
CA PRO A 860 3.92 7.60 21.73
C PRO A 860 4.24 9.11 21.71
N THR A 861 4.17 9.76 20.55
CA THR A 861 4.40 11.20 20.38
C THR A 861 3.12 12.00 20.12
N GLY A 862 1.95 11.33 20.10
CA GLY A 862 0.66 11.99 19.94
C GLY A 862 0.15 12.60 21.24
N LEU A 863 -0.52 13.75 21.14
CA LEU A 863 -1.02 14.54 22.26
C LEU A 863 -2.05 13.79 23.13
N LEU A 864 -2.75 12.82 22.55
CA LEU A 864 -3.77 12.02 23.24
C LEU A 864 -3.27 10.62 23.62
N HIS A 865 -1.96 10.38 23.61
CA HIS A 865 -1.38 9.08 23.92
C HIS A 865 -1.86 8.54 25.27
N GLY A 866 -2.30 7.30 25.30
CA GLY A 866 -2.82 6.63 26.51
C GLY A 866 -4.25 7.00 26.92
N TYR A 867 -4.86 8.06 26.38
CA TYR A 867 -6.28 8.34 26.63
C TYR A 867 -7.19 7.35 25.86
N PRO A 868 -8.38 6.99 26.42
CA PRO A 868 -9.28 5.98 25.84
C PRO A 868 -10.11 6.52 24.66
N VAL A 869 -9.44 7.00 23.62
CA VAL A 869 -10.05 7.65 22.44
C VAL A 869 -9.64 6.98 21.12
N LYS A 870 -10.34 7.34 20.04
CA LYS A 870 -10.05 7.04 18.64
C LYS A 870 -10.08 8.36 17.88
N VAL A 871 -9.08 8.62 17.04
CA VAL A 871 -9.09 9.75 16.08
C VAL A 871 -9.33 9.17 14.69
N PHE A 872 -10.15 9.84 13.89
CA PHE A 872 -10.36 9.49 12.48
C PHE A 872 -10.64 10.74 11.64
N MET A 873 -10.44 10.60 10.33
CA MET A 873 -10.73 11.64 9.33
C MET A 873 -11.87 11.16 8.45
N GLY A 874 -12.80 12.06 8.17
CA GLY A 874 -13.85 11.88 7.17
C GLY A 874 -13.82 13.03 6.16
N LYS A 875 -14.79 13.06 5.24
CA LYS A 875 -14.84 14.06 4.16
C LYS A 875 -14.92 15.49 4.74
N GLY A 876 -13.80 16.21 4.70
CA GLY A 876 -13.68 17.56 5.21
C GLY A 876 -13.71 17.70 6.74
N TYR A 877 -13.38 16.65 7.51
CA TYR A 877 -13.31 16.75 8.97
C TYR A 877 -12.34 15.77 9.64
N VAL A 878 -11.86 16.12 10.84
CA VAL A 878 -11.16 15.22 11.77
C VAL A 878 -11.96 15.13 13.06
N GLU A 879 -12.29 13.93 13.52
CA GLU A 879 -13.06 13.70 14.74
C GLU A 879 -12.31 12.82 15.74
N VAL A 880 -12.30 13.26 17.00
CA VAL A 880 -11.81 12.54 18.17
C VAL A 880 -13.02 12.06 18.95
N LYS A 881 -13.27 10.74 19.00
CA LYS A 881 -14.35 10.13 19.79
C LYS A 881 -13.80 9.19 20.87
N ARG A 882 -14.56 9.01 21.97
CA ARG A 882 -14.28 7.97 22.97
C ARG A 882 -14.22 6.57 22.33
N LYS A 883 -13.30 5.72 22.79
CA LYS A 883 -13.02 4.39 22.21
C LYS A 883 -14.11 3.35 22.54
N ASP A 884 -14.87 3.59 23.62
CA ASP A 884 -15.92 2.75 24.18
C ASP A 884 -17.35 3.13 23.75
N ILE A 885 -17.51 4.15 22.90
CA ILE A 885 -18.80 4.66 22.44
C ILE A 885 -18.87 4.63 20.91
N ASP A 886 -19.68 3.72 20.37
CA ASP A 886 -20.05 3.65 18.96
C ASP A 886 -21.42 3.01 18.73
N LYS A 887 -21.92 3.13 17.48
CA LYS A 887 -23.23 2.63 17.08
C LYS A 887 -23.34 1.10 17.29
N GLY A 888 -22.23 0.36 17.18
CA GLY A 888 -22.18 -1.09 17.39
C GLY A 888 -22.41 -1.50 18.84
N ALA A 889 -21.75 -0.83 19.77
CA ALA A 889 -21.97 -1.01 21.20
C ALA A 889 -23.44 -0.74 21.60
N ALA A 890 -24.07 0.29 21.03
CA ALA A 890 -25.48 0.60 21.26
C ALA A 890 -26.44 -0.48 20.71
N CYS A 891 -26.16 -1.01 19.51
CA CYS A 891 -26.92 -2.12 18.92
C CYS A 891 -26.81 -3.40 19.77
N VAL A 892 -25.60 -3.78 20.19
CA VAL A 892 -25.36 -4.96 21.04
C VAL A 892 -26.08 -4.82 22.37
N LYS A 893 -25.94 -3.68 23.07
CA LYS A 893 -26.59 -3.44 24.36
C LYS A 893 -28.12 -3.48 24.25
N THR A 894 -28.68 -3.00 23.14
CA THR A 894 -30.12 -3.12 22.87
C THR A 894 -30.55 -4.58 22.65
N LEU A 895 -29.77 -5.39 21.94
CA LEU A 895 -30.04 -6.83 21.77
C LEU A 895 -29.92 -7.60 23.10
N GLU A 896 -29.02 -7.20 23.99
CA GLU A 896 -28.93 -7.76 25.34
C GLU A 896 -30.13 -7.39 26.21
N GLU A 897 -30.57 -6.12 26.17
CA GLU A 897 -31.78 -5.65 26.85
C GLU A 897 -33.06 -6.35 26.33
N LEU A 898 -33.12 -6.76 25.06
CA LEU A 898 -34.26 -7.48 24.43
C LEU A 898 -34.27 -9.01 24.65
N GLY A 899 -33.10 -9.60 24.90
CA GLY A 899 -32.90 -11.05 24.90
C GLY A 899 -33.01 -11.69 23.50
N PRO A 900 -33.42 -12.97 23.39
CA PRO A 900 -33.48 -13.65 22.09
C PRO A 900 -34.54 -13.03 21.17
N VAL A 901 -34.16 -12.87 19.90
CA VAL A 901 -34.97 -12.39 18.76
C VAL A 901 -34.88 -13.40 17.61
N ASP A 902 -35.86 -13.41 16.69
CA ASP A 902 -35.91 -14.33 15.54
C ASP A 902 -35.46 -13.67 14.23
N PHE A 903 -35.44 -12.33 14.19
CA PHE A 903 -35.13 -11.52 13.02
C PHE A 903 -34.36 -10.26 13.42
N VAL A 904 -33.36 -9.89 12.62
CA VAL A 904 -32.64 -8.61 12.72
C VAL A 904 -32.50 -8.00 11.33
N LEU A 905 -32.90 -6.74 11.19
CA LEU A 905 -32.56 -5.87 10.06
C LEU A 905 -31.68 -4.73 10.59
N CYS A 906 -30.54 -4.48 9.95
CA CYS A 906 -29.66 -3.35 10.26
C CYS A 906 -29.23 -2.65 8.96
N VAL A 907 -29.44 -1.34 8.87
CA VAL A 907 -29.13 -0.54 7.67
C VAL A 907 -28.37 0.73 8.01
N GLY A 908 -27.37 1.08 7.20
CA GLY A 908 -26.58 2.32 7.29
C GLY A 908 -25.90 2.72 5.98
N ASP A 909 -25.22 3.86 5.90
CA ASP A 909 -24.64 4.39 4.65
C ASP A 909 -23.14 4.77 4.73
N ASP A 910 -22.57 5.04 5.91
CA ASP A 910 -21.21 5.58 6.02
C ASP A 910 -20.22 4.66 6.77
N ARG A 911 -19.06 5.20 7.17
CA ARG A 911 -17.98 4.46 7.85
C ARG A 911 -18.29 4.17 9.32
N SER A 912 -19.17 4.94 9.95
CA SER A 912 -19.61 4.79 11.34
C SER A 912 -20.66 3.69 11.53
N ASP A 913 -21.27 3.23 10.43
CA ASP A 913 -22.24 2.11 10.42
C ASP A 913 -21.58 0.74 10.35
N GLU A 914 -20.34 0.68 9.87
CA GLU A 914 -19.52 -0.54 9.85
C GLU A 914 -19.32 -1.10 11.28
N ASP A 915 -19.22 -0.20 12.28
CA ASP A 915 -19.21 -0.56 13.71
C ASP A 915 -20.49 -1.34 14.10
N MET A 916 -21.66 -1.04 13.49
CA MET A 916 -22.92 -1.78 13.71
C MET A 916 -22.91 -3.16 13.05
N PHE A 917 -22.49 -3.23 11.78
CA PHE A 917 -22.53 -4.48 11.01
C PHE A 917 -21.58 -5.53 11.61
N GLU A 918 -20.38 -5.12 12.01
CA GLU A 918 -19.41 -5.99 12.67
C GLU A 918 -19.92 -6.47 14.04
N ALA A 919 -20.41 -5.55 14.88
CA ALA A 919 -20.90 -5.88 16.23
C ALA A 919 -22.11 -6.83 16.21
N ILE A 920 -23.09 -6.61 15.32
CA ILE A 920 -24.25 -7.50 15.15
C ILE A 920 -23.81 -8.87 14.64
N SER A 921 -22.90 -8.95 13.67
CA SER A 921 -22.37 -10.22 13.16
C SER A 921 -21.68 -11.02 14.28
N HIS A 922 -20.77 -10.38 15.01
CA HIS A 922 -20.01 -10.97 16.11
C HIS A 922 -20.90 -11.48 17.25
N TYR A 923 -21.92 -10.71 17.63
CA TYR A 923 -22.88 -11.06 18.69
C TYR A 923 -23.60 -12.39 18.45
N PHE A 924 -24.10 -12.61 17.23
CA PHE A 924 -24.81 -13.83 16.89
C PHE A 924 -23.85 -15.01 16.61
N HIS A 925 -22.64 -14.75 16.09
CA HIS A 925 -21.61 -15.79 15.98
C HIS A 925 -21.22 -16.37 17.35
N ILE A 926 -20.89 -15.53 18.34
CA ILE A 926 -20.55 -16.00 19.70
C ILE A 926 -21.69 -16.82 20.32
N LYS A 927 -22.94 -16.37 20.15
CA LYS A 927 -24.11 -17.10 20.68
C LYS A 927 -24.35 -18.42 19.95
N ALA A 928 -24.10 -18.50 18.64
CA ALA A 928 -24.18 -19.76 17.89
C ALA A 928 -23.11 -20.77 18.36
N ASP A 929 -21.86 -20.34 18.51
CA ASP A 929 -20.78 -21.21 18.99
C ASP A 929 -21.01 -21.68 20.43
N ALA A 930 -21.49 -20.80 21.32
CA ALA A 930 -21.86 -21.17 22.69
C ALA A 930 -23.02 -22.19 22.73
N MET A 931 -24.03 -22.04 21.86
CA MET A 931 -25.10 -23.04 21.72
C MET A 931 -24.58 -24.36 21.13
N ALA A 932 -23.68 -24.32 20.16
CA ALA A 932 -23.05 -25.52 19.58
C ALA A 932 -22.25 -26.29 20.64
N LEU A 933 -21.43 -25.59 21.45
CA LEU A 933 -20.66 -26.17 22.55
C LEU A 933 -21.58 -26.79 23.62
N SER A 934 -22.67 -26.10 23.97
CA SER A 934 -23.69 -26.62 24.90
C SER A 934 -24.39 -27.87 24.34
N SER A 935 -24.67 -27.91 23.03
CA SER A 935 -25.23 -29.09 22.36
C SER A 935 -24.26 -30.28 22.36
N ALA A 936 -22.96 -30.05 22.19
CA ALA A 936 -21.94 -31.10 22.24
C ALA A 936 -21.80 -31.69 23.66
N LEU A 937 -21.81 -30.84 24.69
CA LEU A 937 -21.74 -31.26 26.10
C LEU A 937 -23.01 -32.04 26.53
N SER A 938 -24.19 -31.63 26.06
CA SER A 938 -25.44 -32.37 26.31
C SER A 938 -25.56 -33.66 25.48
N GLN A 939 -24.92 -33.76 24.31
CA GLN A 939 -24.78 -35.04 23.60
C GLN A 939 -23.80 -36.00 24.29
N SER A 940 -22.64 -35.51 24.75
CA SER A 940 -21.65 -36.36 25.45
C SER A 940 -22.16 -36.97 26.76
N SER A 941 -23.11 -36.32 27.43
CA SER A 941 -23.75 -36.83 28.66
C SER A 941 -24.88 -37.82 28.41
N SER A 942 -25.25 -38.09 27.15
CA SER A 942 -26.31 -39.05 26.78
C SER A 942 -25.82 -40.51 26.67
N MET A 943 -24.51 -40.75 26.52
CA MET A 943 -23.93 -42.09 26.36
C MET A 943 -23.39 -42.59 27.70
N GLY A 944 -24.31 -43.08 28.54
CA GLY A 944 -24.11 -43.08 29.99
C GLY A 944 -23.29 -44.23 30.62
N PHE A 945 -22.89 -43.99 31.87
CA PHE A 945 -22.56 -45.04 32.85
C PHE A 945 -23.69 -45.18 33.90
N LYS A 946 -23.78 -46.35 34.54
CA LYS A 946 -24.94 -46.73 35.38
C LYS A 946 -24.85 -46.23 36.83
N LYS A 947 -26.04 -46.08 37.43
CA LYS A 947 -26.33 -45.60 38.81
C LYS A 947 -25.53 -46.31 39.93
N SER A 948 -24.94 -45.49 40.80
CA SER A 948 -25.07 -45.54 42.28
C SER A 948 -24.51 -44.22 42.87
N GLY A 949 -25.06 -43.61 43.92
CA GLY A 949 -26.30 -43.85 44.66
C GLY A 949 -26.27 -43.15 46.03
N ALA A 950 -27.36 -42.46 46.41
CA ALA A 950 -27.53 -41.66 47.64
C ALA A 950 -26.75 -40.33 47.74
N GLY A 951 -27.25 -39.40 48.59
CA GLY A 951 -26.70 -38.06 48.83
C GLY A 951 -27.61 -36.93 48.28
N SER A 952 -28.00 -35.97 49.13
CA SER A 952 -28.88 -34.84 48.81
C SER A 952 -28.42 -33.57 49.55
N LEU A 953 -28.97 -32.41 49.17
CA LEU A 953 -28.65 -31.03 49.60
C LEU A 953 -27.31 -30.51 49.02
N ALA A 954 -27.19 -29.28 48.49
CA ALA A 954 -27.62 -27.94 48.93
C ALA A 954 -26.81 -27.44 50.14
N SER A 955 -26.31 -26.19 50.20
CA SER A 955 -26.38 -25.04 49.27
C SER A 955 -25.43 -23.90 49.72
N LEU A 956 -25.14 -22.96 48.79
CA LEU A 956 -24.71 -21.57 49.05
C LEU A 956 -23.29 -21.29 49.62
N ASP A 957 -22.75 -20.18 49.08
CA ASP A 957 -21.98 -19.11 49.73
C ASP A 957 -20.62 -19.33 50.43
N ALA A 958 -19.58 -18.90 49.70
CA ALA A 958 -18.73 -17.75 50.02
C ALA A 958 -17.57 -17.85 51.04
N PHE A 959 -16.54 -17.02 50.75
CA PHE A 959 -15.27 -16.83 51.48
C PHE A 959 -14.38 -18.09 51.59
N GLY A 960 -13.06 -17.99 51.77
CA GLY A 960 -12.22 -16.79 51.89
C GLY A 960 -10.73 -17.15 51.77
N GLU A 961 -9.87 -16.17 52.03
CA GLU A 961 -8.40 -16.25 51.95
C GLU A 961 -7.78 -17.27 52.92
N VAL A 962 -6.52 -17.69 52.66
CA VAL A 962 -5.36 -17.66 53.59
C VAL A 962 -4.22 -18.58 53.12
N SER A 963 -3.03 -18.01 52.97
CA SER A 963 -1.70 -18.67 52.89
C SER A 963 -0.98 -18.52 54.24
N PRO A 964 0.20 -19.13 54.56
CA PRO A 964 1.16 -19.87 53.70
C PRO A 964 1.77 -21.14 54.39
N ALA A 965 3.06 -21.43 54.12
CA ALA A 965 4.02 -22.26 54.88
C ALA A 965 4.34 -23.70 54.42
N GLU A 966 5.26 -23.78 53.44
CA GLU A 966 6.50 -24.60 53.40
C GLU A 966 6.62 -25.98 54.10
N SER A 967 7.08 -26.99 53.34
CA SER A 967 8.29 -27.79 53.66
C SER A 967 8.74 -28.61 52.43
N GLN A 968 10.03 -29.00 52.34
CA GLN A 968 10.63 -29.52 51.10
C GLN A 968 11.16 -30.97 51.16
N SER A 969 10.76 -31.80 50.20
CA SER A 969 11.58 -32.87 49.55
C SER A 969 11.96 -34.11 50.41
N PRO A 970 12.68 -35.17 49.89
CA PRO A 970 13.15 -35.41 48.52
C PRO A 970 13.01 -36.87 47.93
N THR A 971 13.27 -36.98 46.61
CA THR A 971 13.96 -38.09 45.87
C THR A 971 13.35 -39.49 45.57
N ALA A 972 13.31 -39.80 44.25
CA ALA A 972 14.03 -40.91 43.55
C ALA A 972 13.36 -42.25 43.10
N SER A 973 13.10 -42.31 41.78
CA SER A 973 13.63 -43.32 40.81
C SER A 973 12.85 -44.63 40.50
N PRO A 974 13.11 -45.32 39.35
CA PRO A 974 12.07 -46.11 38.63
C PRO A 974 12.46 -47.54 38.20
N LYS A 975 11.53 -48.26 37.49
CA LYS A 975 11.70 -49.34 36.46
C LYS A 975 10.35 -50.08 36.20
N ASP A 976 10.08 -50.84 35.12
CA ASP A 976 10.77 -51.12 33.83
C ASP A 976 9.76 -51.47 32.70
N ARG A 977 10.22 -51.80 31.47
CA ARG A 977 9.39 -52.10 30.26
C ARG A 977 9.63 -53.53 29.68
N PRO A 978 8.73 -54.08 28.83
CA PRO A 978 9.21 -54.73 27.57
C PRO A 978 8.35 -54.46 26.29
N ARG A 979 8.72 -55.14 25.17
CA ARG A 979 8.33 -54.95 23.72
C ARG A 979 8.55 -56.30 22.97
N PRO A 980 8.37 -56.48 21.62
CA PRO A 980 7.55 -55.79 20.61
C PRO A 980 6.35 -56.69 20.14
N PRO A 981 6.21 -57.42 18.97
CA PRO A 981 6.94 -57.56 17.66
C PRO A 981 6.02 -57.14 16.43
N PRO A 982 6.12 -57.58 15.13
CA PRO A 982 5.67 -56.73 13.97
C PRO A 982 5.02 -57.36 12.68
N ARG A 983 4.89 -56.53 11.61
CA ARG A 983 4.74 -56.80 10.12
C ARG A 983 3.32 -57.11 9.57
N SER A 984 2.71 -56.34 8.63
CA SER A 984 2.98 -55.95 7.20
C SER A 984 2.51 -57.01 6.17
N VAL A 985 1.90 -56.74 5.00
CA VAL A 985 2.22 -55.80 3.88
C VAL A 985 0.93 -55.28 3.16
N ALA A 986 1.05 -54.32 2.22
CA ALA A 986 0.00 -53.59 1.47
C ALA A 986 -0.63 -54.32 0.25
N PHE A 987 -1.65 -53.70 -0.38
CA PHE A 987 -1.91 -53.72 -1.84
C PHE A 987 -2.78 -52.50 -2.29
N ASN A 988 -2.99 -52.31 -3.60
CA ASN A 988 -3.65 -51.16 -4.24
C ASN A 988 -4.90 -51.57 -5.06
N GLU A 989 -5.58 -50.56 -5.63
CA GLU A 989 -6.72 -50.54 -6.57
C GLU A 989 -7.06 -51.82 -7.39
N ASP A 990 -8.36 -52.15 -7.48
CA ASP A 990 -9.06 -52.38 -8.77
C ASP A 990 -10.61 -52.40 -8.63
N SER A 991 -11.35 -52.32 -9.74
CA SER A 991 -12.83 -52.10 -9.79
C SER A 991 -13.68 -53.32 -10.23
N ILE A 992 -14.85 -53.55 -9.62
CA ILE A 992 -15.91 -54.47 -10.12
C ILE A 992 -17.33 -53.92 -9.83
N ASP A 993 -18.25 -54.04 -10.80
CA ASP A 993 -19.67 -53.62 -10.73
C ASP A 993 -20.61 -54.56 -9.94
N LEU A 994 -21.74 -54.03 -9.46
CA LEU A 994 -22.97 -54.80 -9.15
C LEU A 994 -24.27 -53.99 -9.49
N PRO A 995 -25.41 -54.66 -9.80
CA PRO A 995 -26.54 -54.07 -10.55
C PRO A 995 -27.68 -53.48 -9.70
N PRO A 996 -28.65 -52.76 -10.31
CA PRO A 996 -29.66 -51.94 -9.60
C PRO A 996 -31.09 -52.52 -9.54
N SER A 997 -31.83 -52.24 -8.46
CA SER A 997 -33.29 -51.96 -8.47
C SER A 997 -33.87 -51.65 -7.07
N ALA A 998 -34.75 -50.63 -6.97
CA ALA A 998 -35.88 -50.48 -6.01
C ALA A 998 -35.62 -50.56 -4.47
N SER A 999 -36.32 -49.82 -3.59
CA SER A 999 -37.31 -48.73 -3.74
C SER A 999 -37.57 -48.00 -2.40
N SER A 1000 -38.09 -46.76 -2.48
CA SER A 1000 -38.77 -46.00 -1.42
C SER A 1000 -37.91 -45.31 -0.32
N PRO A 1001 -38.06 -43.99 -0.09
CA PRO A 1001 -37.31 -43.26 0.93
C PRO A 1001 -38.03 -43.21 2.29
N ILE A 1002 -37.26 -43.30 3.39
CA ILE A 1002 -37.72 -42.90 4.73
C ILE A 1002 -37.16 -41.52 5.05
N MET A 1003 -38.04 -40.52 5.06
CA MET A 1003 -37.70 -39.11 5.27
C MET A 1003 -37.36 -38.84 6.75
N ARG A 1004 -36.08 -38.90 7.12
CA ARG A 1004 -35.61 -38.44 8.44
C ARG A 1004 -35.63 -36.92 8.50
N MET A 1005 -36.63 -36.35 9.17
CA MET A 1005 -36.61 -34.94 9.57
C MET A 1005 -35.51 -34.68 10.61
N GLN A 1006 -34.35 -34.20 10.18
CA GLN A 1006 -33.45 -33.47 11.08
C GLN A 1006 -33.96 -32.03 11.21
N VAL A 1007 -34.69 -31.77 12.29
CA VAL A 1007 -35.02 -30.40 12.70
C VAL A 1007 -33.76 -29.77 13.30
N HIS A 1008 -32.93 -29.16 12.46
CA HIS A 1008 -32.00 -28.13 12.94
C HIS A 1008 -32.83 -26.95 13.42
N ALA A 1009 -32.63 -26.53 14.67
CA ALA A 1009 -33.17 -25.26 15.15
C ALA A 1009 -32.47 -24.12 14.41
N ALA A 1010 -33.18 -23.45 13.51
CA ALA A 1010 -32.64 -22.33 12.76
C ALA A 1010 -32.31 -21.17 13.70
N GLY A 1011 -31.13 -20.56 13.52
CA GLY A 1011 -30.79 -19.29 14.15
C GLY A 1011 -31.61 -18.13 13.58
N PRO A 1012 -31.55 -16.94 14.19
CA PRO A 1012 -32.26 -15.77 13.71
C PRO A 1012 -31.84 -15.36 12.28
N HIS A 1013 -32.80 -14.86 11.52
CA HIS A 1013 -32.54 -14.29 10.19
C HIS A 1013 -31.91 -12.91 10.35
N ILE A 1014 -30.62 -12.75 9.98
CA ILE A 1014 -29.83 -11.53 10.20
C ILE A 1014 -29.46 -10.89 8.87
N PHE A 1015 -30.16 -9.80 8.55
CA PHE A 1015 -29.93 -8.97 7.37
C PHE A 1015 -29.19 -7.69 7.78
N THR A 1016 -27.92 -7.57 7.37
CA THR A 1016 -27.16 -6.31 7.41
C THR A 1016 -27.05 -5.78 5.98
N ALA A 1017 -27.40 -4.52 5.75
CA ALA A 1017 -27.40 -3.91 4.43
C ALA A 1017 -26.83 -2.49 4.48
N THR A 1018 -26.26 -2.00 3.38
CA THR A 1018 -25.84 -0.60 3.29
C THR A 1018 -26.48 0.13 2.12
N VAL A 1019 -26.67 1.45 2.22
CA VAL A 1019 -27.20 2.27 1.13
C VAL A 1019 -26.05 2.73 0.23
N GLY A 1020 -26.19 2.51 -1.09
CA GLY A 1020 -25.14 2.70 -2.08
C GLY A 1020 -24.15 1.53 -2.13
N ARG A 1021 -23.66 1.19 -3.34
CA ARG A 1021 -22.71 0.07 -3.50
C ARG A 1021 -21.28 0.50 -3.17
N LYS A 1022 -20.78 0.09 -2.00
CA LYS A 1022 -19.41 0.33 -1.48
C LYS A 1022 -18.82 -0.94 -0.84
N PRO A 1023 -17.50 -1.01 -0.60
CA PRO A 1023 -16.91 -1.96 0.34
C PRO A 1023 -17.48 -1.74 1.75
N THR A 1024 -17.88 -2.82 2.42
CA THR A 1024 -18.60 -2.78 3.71
C THR A 1024 -18.59 -4.16 4.39
N GLN A 1025 -18.86 -4.19 5.69
CA GLN A 1025 -19.17 -5.38 6.49
C GLN A 1025 -20.66 -5.80 6.38
N ALA A 1026 -21.50 -5.00 5.71
CA ALA A 1026 -22.88 -5.39 5.42
C ALA A 1026 -22.96 -6.58 4.42
N LYS A 1027 -23.95 -7.46 4.61
CA LYS A 1027 -24.17 -8.65 3.76
C LYS A 1027 -24.88 -8.32 2.44
N ALA A 1028 -25.51 -7.16 2.33
CA ALA A 1028 -26.24 -6.70 1.15
C ALA A 1028 -26.09 -5.19 0.91
N PHE A 1029 -26.57 -4.68 -0.22
CA PHE A 1029 -26.79 -3.24 -0.42
C PHE A 1029 -28.17 -2.92 -0.99
N PHE A 1030 -28.61 -1.68 -0.75
CA PHE A 1030 -29.67 -0.98 -1.48
C PHE A 1030 -29.02 -0.02 -2.47
N SER A 1031 -29.62 0.14 -3.64
CA SER A 1031 -29.18 1.08 -4.66
C SER A 1031 -29.28 2.54 -4.19
N ASP A 1032 -30.37 2.90 -3.50
CA ASP A 1032 -30.59 4.21 -2.90
C ASP A 1032 -31.55 4.18 -1.68
N VAL A 1033 -31.88 5.37 -1.14
CA VAL A 1033 -32.82 5.58 -0.02
C VAL A 1033 -34.28 5.26 -0.41
N ASN A 1034 -34.64 5.42 -1.69
CA ASN A 1034 -35.99 5.12 -2.18
C ASN A 1034 -36.27 3.62 -2.11
N GLU A 1035 -35.28 2.80 -2.44
CA GLU A 1035 -35.38 1.34 -2.41
C GLU A 1035 -35.53 0.79 -0.98
N LEU A 1036 -34.73 1.30 -0.03
CA LEU A 1036 -34.97 1.03 1.40
C LEU A 1036 -36.41 1.42 1.80
N THR A 1037 -36.87 2.59 1.36
CA THR A 1037 -38.24 3.07 1.65
C THR A 1037 -39.30 2.16 1.01
N VAL A 1038 -39.06 1.57 -0.17
CA VAL A 1038 -39.93 0.57 -0.80
C VAL A 1038 -39.97 -0.74 0.01
N LEU A 1039 -38.83 -1.23 0.51
CA LEU A 1039 -38.80 -2.39 1.40
C LEU A 1039 -39.59 -2.13 2.69
N LEU A 1040 -39.41 -0.95 3.32
CA LEU A 1040 -40.17 -0.58 4.53
C LEU A 1040 -41.69 -0.57 4.25
N LYS A 1041 -42.14 -0.03 3.09
CA LYS A 1041 -43.56 -0.13 2.67
C LYS A 1041 -44.04 -1.58 2.51
N LYS A 1042 -43.22 -2.47 1.94
CA LYS A 1042 -43.54 -3.91 1.78
C LYS A 1042 -43.65 -4.62 3.14
N ILE A 1043 -42.80 -4.26 4.10
CA ILE A 1043 -42.85 -4.76 5.49
C ILE A 1043 -44.11 -4.23 6.22
N CYS A 1044 -44.39 -2.93 6.16
CA CYS A 1044 -45.63 -2.35 6.72
C CYS A 1044 -46.91 -2.99 6.15
N THR A 1045 -46.92 -3.28 4.84
CA THR A 1045 -48.03 -3.99 4.18
C THR A 1045 -48.24 -5.40 4.75
N ALA A 1046 -47.16 -6.09 5.17
CA ALA A 1046 -47.25 -7.38 5.84
C ALA A 1046 -47.83 -7.27 7.26
N VAL A 1047 -47.49 -6.22 8.03
CA VAL A 1047 -48.08 -5.93 9.35
C VAL A 1047 -49.60 -5.73 9.25
N ILE A 1048 -50.05 -4.95 8.27
CA ILE A 1048 -51.48 -4.67 8.04
C ILE A 1048 -52.21 -5.98 7.67
N ARG A 1049 -51.69 -6.77 6.71
CA ARG A 1049 -52.31 -8.05 6.31
C ARG A 1049 -52.33 -9.08 7.44
N GLY A 1050 -51.28 -9.17 8.25
CA GLY A 1050 -51.24 -10.04 9.44
C GLY A 1050 -52.24 -9.65 10.54
N SER A 1051 -52.71 -8.40 10.53
CA SER A 1051 -53.77 -7.90 11.42
C SER A 1051 -55.17 -8.26 10.89
N PHE A 1052 -55.43 -8.04 9.60
CA PHE A 1052 -56.70 -8.41 8.94
C PHE A 1052 -56.93 -9.93 8.89
N SER A 1053 -55.87 -10.74 8.76
CA SER A 1053 -56.00 -12.21 8.73
C SER A 1053 -56.74 -12.80 9.93
N ARG A 1054 -56.73 -12.12 11.10
CA ARG A 1054 -57.40 -12.58 12.33
C ARG A 1054 -58.93 -12.38 12.31
N TYR A 1055 -59.46 -11.65 11.33
CA TYR A 1055 -60.90 -11.38 11.17
C TYR A 1055 -61.54 -12.21 10.04
N SER A 1056 -60.77 -13.05 9.33
CA SER A 1056 -61.23 -13.83 8.16
C SER A 1056 -62.11 -15.05 8.48
N SER A 1057 -62.69 -15.13 9.69
CA SER A 1057 -63.55 -16.23 10.14
C SER A 1057 -65.05 -15.91 10.02
N MET A 1058 -65.51 -15.58 8.81
CA MET A 1058 -66.94 -15.62 8.46
C MET A 1058 -67.12 -16.38 7.13
N PRO A 1059 -68.25 -17.09 6.92
CA PRO A 1059 -68.43 -17.91 5.71
C PRO A 1059 -68.63 -17.05 4.46
N ALA A 1060 -68.11 -17.52 3.33
CA ALA A 1060 -68.40 -16.92 2.03
C ALA A 1060 -69.85 -17.20 1.60
N ILE A 1061 -70.47 -16.23 0.93
CA ILE A 1061 -71.70 -16.39 0.14
C ILE A 1061 -71.31 -16.18 -1.33
N SER A 1062 -71.89 -17.00 -2.22
CA SER A 1062 -71.62 -16.98 -3.66
C SER A 1062 -72.26 -15.77 -4.37
N PRO A 1063 -71.73 -15.33 -5.53
CA PRO A 1063 -72.33 -14.30 -6.35
C PRO A 1063 -73.43 -14.87 -7.26
N ASP A 1064 -74.49 -14.11 -7.52
CA ASP A 1064 -75.42 -14.32 -8.63
C ASP A 1064 -75.90 -12.96 -9.20
N GLU A 1065 -75.77 -12.86 -10.52
CA GLU A 1065 -76.52 -12.12 -11.56
C GLU A 1065 -77.15 -10.71 -11.32
N GLU A 1066 -76.63 -9.77 -12.14
CA GLU A 1066 -77.27 -8.70 -12.94
C GLU A 1066 -78.73 -8.25 -12.65
N HIS A 1067 -78.92 -6.92 -12.59
CA HIS A 1067 -79.67 -6.19 -13.63
C HIS A 1067 -79.50 -4.65 -13.55
N ASP A 1068 -79.44 -3.98 -14.71
CA ASP A 1068 -79.53 -2.52 -14.85
C ASP A 1068 -80.97 -1.98 -14.67
N GLU A 1069 -81.14 -0.76 -14.15
CA GLU A 1069 -81.78 0.36 -14.88
C GLU A 1069 -81.59 1.73 -14.21
N ALA A 1070 -81.94 2.82 -14.90
CA ALA A 1070 -81.43 4.18 -14.72
C ALA A 1070 -82.27 5.14 -13.83
N GLY A 1071 -81.70 6.32 -13.55
CA GLY A 1071 -82.34 7.47 -12.86
C GLY A 1071 -81.40 8.09 -11.81
N GLU A 1072 -80.45 8.96 -12.17
CA GLU A 1072 -80.61 10.42 -12.37
C GLU A 1072 -81.28 11.16 -11.20
N ASP A 1073 -80.48 11.89 -10.41
CA ASP A 1073 -80.90 13.15 -9.76
C ASP A 1073 -79.65 13.99 -9.36
N GLU A 1074 -79.25 14.92 -10.22
CA GLU A 1074 -78.33 16.04 -9.92
C GLU A 1074 -78.89 17.28 -10.64
N PRO A 1075 -78.99 18.46 -9.99
CA PRO A 1075 -78.22 19.60 -10.52
C PRO A 1075 -77.81 20.67 -9.49
N GLY A 1076 -76.81 21.50 -9.83
CA GLY A 1076 -76.50 22.72 -9.06
C GLY A 1076 -75.27 23.51 -9.53
N ASP A 1077 -75.48 24.43 -10.48
CA ASP A 1077 -74.67 25.58 -10.94
C ASP A 1077 -73.66 26.24 -9.95
N ASP A 1078 -72.63 27.02 -10.35
CA ASP A 1078 -72.78 28.16 -11.27
C ASP A 1078 -71.52 28.71 -12.00
N PHE A 1079 -71.84 29.46 -13.05
CA PHE A 1079 -71.17 30.22 -14.12
C PHE A 1079 -69.76 30.88 -14.06
N LYS A 1080 -69.09 30.73 -15.23
CA LYS A 1080 -68.51 31.76 -16.16
C LYS A 1080 -67.21 32.56 -15.88
N LEU A 1081 -66.50 32.80 -16.99
CA LEU A 1081 -65.43 33.78 -17.17
C LEU A 1081 -65.93 35.25 -17.15
N GLY A 1082 -65.10 36.18 -16.66
CA GLY A 1082 -65.25 37.63 -16.83
C GLY A 1082 -63.89 38.36 -16.89
N ARG A 1083 -63.77 39.40 -17.75
CA ARG A 1083 -62.53 40.16 -18.01
C ARG A 1083 -62.59 41.61 -17.49
N ALA A 1084 -61.53 42.06 -16.78
CA ALA A 1084 -61.08 43.46 -16.67
C ALA A 1084 -59.55 43.43 -16.42
N LYS A 1085 -58.66 44.19 -17.10
CA LYS A 1085 -58.41 45.66 -17.05
C LYS A 1085 -58.25 46.14 -15.59
N THR A 1086 -57.12 46.69 -15.12
CA THR A 1086 -56.14 47.66 -15.68
C THR A 1086 -54.67 47.26 -15.42
N ASN A 1087 -53.59 47.71 -16.08
CA ASN A 1087 -53.12 48.97 -16.73
C ASN A 1087 -52.25 49.87 -15.80
N SER A 1088 -51.19 50.50 -16.36
CA SER A 1088 -50.09 51.30 -15.72
C SER A 1088 -49.16 50.53 -14.75
N SER A 1089 -47.81 50.61 -14.71
CA SER A 1089 -46.72 51.50 -15.20
C SER A 1089 -46.15 52.52 -14.18
N PHE A 1090 -44.93 52.32 -13.67
CA PHE A 1090 -43.86 53.30 -13.34
C PHE A 1090 -42.60 52.47 -12.93
N LEU A 1091 -41.36 52.58 -13.44
CA LEU A 1091 -40.38 53.66 -13.72
C LEU A 1091 -39.51 54.10 -12.51
N ASN A 1092 -38.19 54.23 -12.76
CA ASN A 1092 -37.09 54.67 -11.87
C ASN A 1092 -36.68 53.72 -10.71
N LYS A 1093 -35.43 53.77 -10.19
CA LYS A 1093 -34.04 53.91 -10.73
C LYS A 1093 -33.06 53.62 -9.54
N PRO A 1094 -31.72 53.45 -9.73
CA PRO A 1094 -30.87 52.66 -8.81
C PRO A 1094 -29.91 53.48 -7.92
N ALA A 1095 -29.03 52.74 -7.20
CA ALA A 1095 -27.85 53.13 -6.40
C ALA A 1095 -28.15 53.76 -5.02
N ASN A 1096 -27.45 53.40 -3.94
CA ASN A 1096 -26.06 52.94 -3.84
C ASN A 1096 -25.86 51.49 -3.37
#